data_AF-A0A6B3BE00-F1
#
_entry.id   AF-A0A6B3BE00-F1
#
_cell.length_a   1.000
_cell.length_b   1.000
_cell.length_c   1.000
_cell.angle_alpha   90.00
_cell.angle_beta   90.00
_cell.angle_gamma   90.00
#
_symmetry.space_group_name_H-M   'P 1'
#
loop_
_entity.id
_entity.type
_entity.pdbx_description
1 polymer ?
#
loop_
_entity_poly.entity_id
_entity_poly.type
_entity_poly.pdbx_seq_one_letter_code
_entity_poly.pdbx_strand_id
1 'polypeptide(L)'
;MTQSPPRPSAPSRRTVVLAGAGAAAGLLAPGLTTTAHAAAPATSRPCASYWFPDSLPAGTPGDGISWRSLKAWRPEADPDLPFNTASVPLADRFTPVPANTTARTDQARITSLVAFGNTAGNPSQGAATADYYALNHWAYIDELVFWGGSAGEGLILAPNAPVVDAAHRHGVPVLGTVFLPPVHHGGDLRWTRDLVQRDAAGRFPLAVKLVEAAVAHGFDGWFLNAETEGGDAALGAEMLAFVTDLRARSDAAGLRITWYDAMTVRGEVGWQGALNAENTALFREADSMFVDFRWTPASLASSAANAEAAGRSRYALWAGVDVESKGWDAPVDWDAIIPADRPHTVGYGFYRPEWTRSHLPEDRTPGQFHAADQRFWTGRSLDPARPDRTDGWRAPATAVADRSTVDRLPFATTFNTGHGLRWYENGRVASDAEWNHLGVQDRLPGRRWVVRTEGRRPSVGFDFEDAWRGGSSLLVAGEPGAPVTVDLHRTRLPLSRRTVVELTHRADAESGPVTVELAVALHEPDRPGDPVAYTYIPAGELRAGGSGWTTSTLRLKPLSGTVHALGVRLTAAGPVRWRLGAVAVRDRAETPAAPTGLRVTGASRGTGGTDLRLRWHRSPGEPRHYELHRVLPDGTRCFLGATASTAFFVPGLRREPGEKAARFQVRAVGELYTTSGTASTAHRW
;
A
#
# COMPACT_ATOMS: atom_id res chain seq x y z
N MET A 1 -56.11 -11.49 -12.61
CA MET A 1 -55.78 -10.10 -12.98
C MET A 1 -55.58 -9.33 -11.68
N THR A 2 -54.33 -9.26 -11.23
CA THR A 2 -53.96 -8.86 -9.88
C THR A 2 -52.97 -7.70 -9.98
N GLN A 3 -53.43 -6.52 -9.55
CA GLN A 3 -52.68 -5.27 -9.54
C GLN A 3 -51.69 -5.22 -8.39
N SER A 4 -50.54 -4.59 -8.67
CA SER A 4 -49.41 -4.37 -7.78
C SER A 4 -49.72 -3.48 -6.57
N PRO A 5 -49.11 -3.73 -5.40
CA PRO A 5 -49.14 -2.81 -4.27
C PRO A 5 -48.00 -1.75 -4.31
N PRO A 6 -48.13 -0.63 -3.56
CA PRO A 6 -47.28 0.55 -3.68
C PRO A 6 -46.06 0.53 -2.75
N ARG A 7 -45.06 1.35 -3.11
CA ARG A 7 -43.83 1.65 -2.34
C ARG A 7 -44.16 2.44 -1.06
N PRO A 8 -43.45 2.21 0.07
CA PRO A 8 -43.42 3.14 1.18
C PRO A 8 -42.25 4.13 1.10
N SER A 9 -42.59 5.37 1.43
CA SER A 9 -41.79 6.59 1.60
C SER A 9 -40.93 6.60 2.88
N ALA A 10 -39.80 7.31 2.82
CA ALA A 10 -38.88 7.58 3.92
C ALA A 10 -39.50 8.45 5.04
N PRO A 11 -39.07 8.32 6.31
CA PRO A 11 -39.43 9.26 7.36
C PRO A 11 -38.37 10.34 7.55
N SER A 12 -38.81 11.60 7.43
CA SER A 12 -38.16 12.79 7.97
C SER A 12 -38.46 12.94 9.47
N ARG A 13 -37.47 13.32 10.30
CA ARG A 13 -37.72 13.87 11.65
C ARG A 13 -36.80 15.05 11.98
N ARG A 14 -37.39 16.24 11.98
CA ARG A 14 -37.13 17.44 12.81
C ARG A 14 -38.18 17.36 13.95
N THR A 15 -37.96 17.67 15.23
CA THR A 15 -37.59 18.93 15.92
C THR A 15 -37.63 18.67 17.45
N VAL A 16 -37.08 19.59 18.28
CA VAL A 16 -37.52 20.09 19.64
C VAL A 16 -36.33 20.10 20.63
N VAL A 17 -35.95 21.14 21.39
CA VAL A 17 -36.41 22.53 21.63
C VAL A 17 -35.30 23.40 22.28
N LEU A 18 -35.45 24.72 22.13
CA LEU A 18 -34.75 25.88 22.72
C LEU A 18 -34.59 25.91 24.26
N ALA A 19 -33.57 26.62 24.79
CA ALA A 19 -33.69 27.97 25.38
C ALA A 19 -32.46 28.38 26.23
N GLY A 20 -32.09 29.66 26.16
CA GLY A 20 -31.20 30.32 27.14
C GLY A 20 -30.42 31.51 26.58
N ALA A 21 -31.08 32.67 26.46
CA ALA A 21 -30.46 33.95 26.10
C ALA A 21 -30.08 34.76 27.35
N GLY A 22 -28.98 35.51 27.26
CA GLY A 22 -28.61 36.57 28.20
C GLY A 22 -27.55 37.48 27.58
N ALA A 23 -27.93 38.72 27.28
CA ALA A 23 -27.11 39.73 26.60
C ALA A 23 -26.38 40.65 27.59
N ALA A 24 -25.19 41.11 27.23
CA ALA A 24 -24.68 42.44 27.62
C ALA A 24 -23.61 42.91 26.61
N ALA A 25 -23.80 44.12 26.09
CA ALA A 25 -22.94 44.78 25.12
C ALA A 25 -21.82 45.58 25.80
N GLY A 26 -20.67 45.68 25.12
CA GLY A 26 -19.58 46.60 25.45
C GLY A 26 -18.61 46.73 24.28
N LEU A 27 -18.69 47.86 23.56
CA LEU A 27 -17.78 48.27 22.49
C LEU A 27 -16.42 48.69 23.06
N LEU A 28 -15.31 48.25 22.46
CA LEU A 28 -14.04 49.00 22.27
C LEU A 28 -13.06 48.21 21.35
N ALA A 29 -12.70 48.85 20.22
CA ALA A 29 -11.62 48.74 19.22
C ALA A 29 -10.51 47.62 19.25
N PRO A 30 -9.84 47.36 18.09
CA PRO A 30 -9.34 46.04 17.71
C PRO A 30 -7.93 45.74 18.23
N GLY A 31 -7.80 44.65 18.99
CA GLY A 31 -6.54 43.95 19.18
C GLY A 31 -6.45 42.80 18.19
N LEU A 32 -5.37 42.74 17.41
CA LEU A 32 -5.00 41.57 16.61
C LEU A 32 -4.87 40.35 17.53
N THR A 33 -5.96 39.59 17.67
CA THR A 33 -5.91 38.27 18.30
C THR A 33 -5.44 37.29 17.25
N THR A 34 -4.14 37.01 17.24
CA THR A 34 -3.61 35.77 16.69
C THR A 34 -4.35 34.62 17.38
N THR A 35 -5.31 34.02 16.68
CA THR A 35 -5.93 32.78 17.11
C THR A 35 -4.84 31.72 17.09
N ALA A 36 -4.33 31.42 18.29
CA ALA A 36 -3.45 30.28 18.51
C ALA A 36 -4.15 29.05 17.95
N HIS A 37 -3.60 28.51 16.86
CA HIS A 37 -4.05 27.27 16.28
C HIS A 37 -3.89 26.19 17.35
N ALA A 38 -5.01 25.65 17.83
CA ALA A 38 -4.98 24.53 18.75
C ALA A 38 -4.41 23.31 17.99
N ALA A 39 -3.12 23.04 18.17
CA ALA A 39 -2.55 21.76 17.84
C ALA A 39 -3.36 20.67 18.57
N ALA A 40 -3.69 19.58 17.88
CA ALA A 40 -4.29 18.44 18.56
C ALA A 40 -3.40 18.06 19.75
N PRO A 41 -3.97 17.73 20.92
CA PRO A 41 -3.19 17.32 22.07
C PRO A 41 -2.22 16.21 21.65
N ALA A 42 -0.95 16.27 22.07
CA ALA A 42 0.09 15.29 21.79
C ALA A 42 -0.19 13.87 22.37
N THR A 43 -1.45 13.61 22.74
CA THR A 43 -1.98 12.51 23.53
C THR A 43 -3.08 11.73 22.80
N SER A 44 -3.52 12.14 21.61
CA SER A 44 -4.41 11.34 20.74
C SER A 44 -3.62 10.29 19.93
N ARG A 45 -4.30 9.26 19.42
CA ARG A 45 -3.72 8.31 18.46
C ARG A 45 -3.20 9.07 17.22
N PRO A 46 -1.96 8.83 16.76
CA PRO A 46 -1.47 9.44 15.54
C PRO A 46 -2.22 8.88 14.32
N CYS A 47 -2.61 9.78 13.43
CA CYS A 47 -3.30 9.48 12.18
C CYS A 47 -2.53 10.06 10.99
N ALA A 48 -2.84 9.59 9.78
CA ALA A 48 -2.33 10.16 8.54
C ALA A 48 -2.58 11.67 8.52
N SER A 49 -1.57 12.42 8.11
CA SER A 49 -1.61 13.88 8.17
C SER A 49 -2.49 14.44 7.05
N TYR A 50 -3.41 15.34 7.39
CA TYR A 50 -4.23 16.05 6.42
C TYR A 50 -4.38 17.53 6.78
N TRP A 51 -4.65 18.34 5.76
CA TRP A 51 -4.70 19.80 5.87
C TRP A 51 -5.71 20.43 4.90
N PHE A 52 -6.08 21.67 5.18
CA PHE A 52 -6.55 22.62 4.19
C PHE A 52 -5.35 23.43 3.65
N PRO A 53 -5.45 24.04 2.45
CA PRO A 53 -4.41 24.92 1.91
C PRO A 53 -4.03 26.03 2.90
N ASP A 54 -4.99 26.89 3.25
CA ASP A 54 -4.83 27.92 4.29
C ASP A 54 -6.14 28.20 5.04
N SER A 55 -7.17 28.70 4.34
CA SER A 55 -8.47 28.97 4.94
C SER A 55 -9.14 27.70 5.45
N LEU A 56 -9.69 27.75 6.67
CA LEU A 56 -10.42 26.63 7.26
C LEU A 56 -11.93 26.75 6.95
N PRO A 57 -12.69 25.63 7.01
CA PRO A 57 -14.14 25.69 6.94
C PRO A 57 -14.74 26.52 8.09
N ALA A 58 -15.99 26.97 7.90
CA ALA A 58 -16.72 27.67 8.96
C ALA A 58 -17.28 26.68 9.99
N GLY A 59 -17.35 27.11 11.25
CA GLY A 59 -17.92 26.31 12.35
C GLY A 59 -16.86 25.53 13.13
N THR A 60 -17.25 24.36 13.64
CA THR A 60 -16.38 23.46 14.41
C THR A 60 -16.23 22.14 13.68
N PRO A 61 -15.03 21.53 13.65
CA PRO A 61 -14.84 20.21 13.09
C PRO A 61 -15.71 19.18 13.83
N GLY A 62 -16.14 18.14 13.12
CA GLY A 62 -16.83 16.99 13.72
C GLY A 62 -15.91 16.16 14.61
N ASP A 63 -16.47 15.20 15.34
CA ASP A 63 -15.71 14.33 16.24
C ASP A 63 -14.61 13.57 15.48
N GLY A 64 -13.40 13.59 16.03
CA GLY A 64 -12.23 12.95 15.41
C GLY A 64 -11.60 13.72 14.25
N ILE A 65 -12.13 14.89 13.89
CA ILE A 65 -11.61 15.77 12.83
C ILE A 65 -10.82 16.93 13.46
N SER A 66 -9.73 17.32 12.81
CA SER A 66 -8.91 18.47 13.20
C SER A 66 -8.54 19.27 11.96
N TRP A 67 -9.10 20.47 11.84
CA TRP A 67 -8.77 21.37 10.73
C TRP A 67 -7.42 22.06 10.98
N ARG A 68 -6.51 21.96 10.00
CA ARG A 68 -5.16 22.53 10.06
C ARG A 68 -4.81 23.16 8.71
N SER A 69 -4.08 24.28 8.73
CA SER A 69 -3.52 24.91 7.53
C SER A 69 -2.17 24.30 7.17
N LEU A 70 -1.99 23.88 5.92
CA LEU A 70 -0.69 23.41 5.41
C LEU A 70 0.32 24.56 5.38
N LYS A 71 -0.12 25.78 5.04
CA LYS A 71 0.74 26.98 5.06
C LYS A 71 1.37 27.22 6.44
N ALA A 72 0.62 26.95 7.50
CA ALA A 72 1.07 27.07 8.89
C ALA A 72 1.84 25.83 9.40
N TRP A 73 1.72 24.68 8.74
CA TRP A 73 2.38 23.44 9.17
C TRP A 73 3.91 23.56 9.17
N ARG A 74 4.54 22.98 10.18
CA ARG A 74 5.99 22.90 10.35
C ARG A 74 6.35 21.48 10.82
N PRO A 75 7.28 20.79 10.16
CA PRO A 75 7.67 19.43 10.53
C PRO A 75 8.07 19.30 12.00
N GLU A 76 8.81 20.28 12.52
CA GLU A 76 9.37 20.26 13.89
C GLU A 76 8.31 20.40 14.98
N ALA A 77 7.15 20.95 14.63
CA ALA A 77 6.02 21.17 15.53
C ALA A 77 4.97 20.05 15.46
N ASP A 78 5.13 19.08 14.55
CA ASP A 78 4.17 17.99 14.36
C ASP A 78 4.51 16.78 15.26
N PRO A 79 3.73 16.52 16.32
CA PRO A 79 4.00 15.40 17.22
C PRO A 79 3.72 14.03 16.58
N ASP A 80 2.95 13.97 15.49
CA ASP A 80 2.54 12.75 14.79
C ASP A 80 3.53 12.39 13.67
N LEU A 81 4.30 13.36 13.17
CA LEU A 81 5.27 13.14 12.10
C LEU A 81 6.21 11.95 12.33
N PRO A 82 6.80 11.70 13.51
CA PRO A 82 7.63 10.51 13.74
C PRO A 82 6.91 9.17 13.50
N PHE A 83 5.59 9.13 13.63
CA PHE A 83 4.75 7.94 13.40
C PHE A 83 4.27 7.86 11.93
N ASN A 84 4.28 8.98 11.21
CA ASN A 84 3.89 9.11 9.81
C ASN A 84 5.08 9.14 8.83
N THR A 85 6.32 9.13 9.30
CA THR A 85 7.51 9.13 8.44
C THR A 85 7.83 7.72 7.95
N ALA A 86 7.79 7.52 6.63
CA ALA A 86 8.24 6.30 5.97
C ALA A 86 9.74 6.07 6.21
N SER A 87 10.13 4.81 6.35
CA SER A 87 11.48 4.39 6.75
C SER A 87 12.13 3.41 5.77
N VAL A 88 11.39 2.93 4.78
CA VAL A 88 11.90 2.09 3.70
C VAL A 88 12.15 2.96 2.47
N PRO A 89 13.37 2.98 1.90
CA PRO A 89 13.64 3.70 0.66
C PRO A 89 12.98 3.00 -0.54
N LEU A 90 12.62 3.77 -1.57
CA LEU A 90 12.08 3.25 -2.83
C LEU A 90 13.09 2.30 -3.48
N ALA A 91 12.70 1.03 -3.65
CA ALA A 91 13.57 0.01 -4.22
C ALA A 91 13.60 0.06 -5.75
N ASP A 92 14.78 -0.21 -6.32
CA ASP A 92 14.92 -0.44 -7.75
C ASP A 92 14.15 -1.68 -8.20
N ARG A 93 13.64 -1.65 -9.43
CA ARG A 93 12.90 -2.76 -10.04
C ARG A 93 13.53 -3.23 -11.34
N PHE A 94 13.35 -4.51 -11.63
CA PHE A 94 13.57 -5.06 -12.97
C PHE A 94 12.31 -5.75 -13.48
N THR A 95 12.18 -5.81 -14.81
CA THR A 95 11.10 -6.51 -15.51
C THR A 95 11.61 -7.85 -16.02
N PRO A 96 11.13 -8.99 -15.48
CA PRO A 96 11.42 -10.31 -16.03
C PRO A 96 10.66 -10.55 -17.34
N VAL A 97 11.07 -11.57 -18.10
CA VAL A 97 10.34 -12.02 -19.29
C VAL A 97 8.90 -12.41 -18.90
N PRO A 98 7.85 -11.82 -19.52
CA PRO A 98 6.47 -11.99 -19.10
C PRO A 98 6.00 -13.46 -19.03
N ALA A 99 5.08 -13.73 -18.11
CA ALA A 99 4.54 -15.08 -17.89
C ALA A 99 3.66 -15.58 -19.05
N ASN A 100 3.15 -14.70 -19.89
CA ASN A 100 2.25 -14.99 -21.00
C ASN A 100 2.51 -14.02 -22.17
N THR A 101 1.89 -14.28 -23.32
CA THR A 101 2.09 -13.48 -24.55
C THR A 101 1.21 -12.23 -24.62
N THR A 102 0.23 -12.06 -23.73
CA THR A 102 -0.67 -10.90 -23.73
C THR A 102 -0.09 -9.74 -22.93
N ALA A 103 0.68 -10.03 -21.88
CA ALA A 103 1.39 -9.05 -21.08
C ALA A 103 2.52 -8.38 -21.89
N ARG A 104 2.54 -7.05 -21.93
CA ARG A 104 3.51 -6.25 -22.70
C ARG A 104 4.54 -5.58 -21.80
N THR A 105 5.80 -5.69 -22.18
CA THR A 105 6.91 -4.92 -21.60
C THR A 105 6.97 -3.53 -22.23
N ASP A 106 7.31 -2.51 -21.45
CA ASP A 106 7.51 -1.11 -21.88
C ASP A 106 6.32 -0.44 -22.58
N GLN A 107 5.10 -0.96 -22.40
CA GLN A 107 3.86 -0.36 -22.91
C GLN A 107 3.03 0.26 -21.77
N ALA A 108 1.70 0.12 -21.82
CA ALA A 108 0.78 0.65 -20.81
C ALA A 108 1.32 0.43 -19.40
N ARG A 109 1.08 1.43 -18.56
CA ARG A 109 1.42 1.45 -17.15
C ARG A 109 0.12 1.43 -16.35
N ILE A 110 0.20 1.15 -15.04
CA ILE A 110 -0.96 1.16 -14.14
C ILE A 110 -0.74 2.08 -12.94
N THR A 111 -1.63 3.06 -12.76
CA THR A 111 -1.77 3.78 -11.48
C THR A 111 -2.97 3.25 -10.68
N SER A 112 -2.90 3.31 -9.36
CA SER A 112 -3.94 2.78 -8.47
C SER A 112 -4.30 3.80 -7.40
N LEU A 113 -5.52 4.35 -7.45
CA LEU A 113 -6.06 5.32 -6.49
C LEU A 113 -6.83 4.56 -5.41
N VAL A 114 -6.25 4.47 -4.21
CA VAL A 114 -6.72 3.57 -3.14
C VAL A 114 -7.05 4.35 -1.88
N ALA A 115 -8.26 4.17 -1.36
CA ALA A 115 -8.63 4.66 -0.03
C ALA A 115 -8.30 3.60 1.03
N PHE A 116 -7.18 3.76 1.74
CA PHE A 116 -6.80 2.85 2.84
C PHE A 116 -7.58 3.08 4.15
N GLY A 117 -8.43 4.11 4.17
CA GLY A 117 -9.26 4.57 5.28
C GLY A 117 -9.86 5.93 4.95
N ASN A 118 -10.62 6.50 5.88
CA ASN A 118 -11.14 7.87 5.75
C ASN A 118 -9.99 8.90 5.72
N THR A 119 -10.27 10.17 5.42
CA THR A 119 -9.25 11.23 5.50
C THR A 119 -8.85 11.45 6.97
N ALA A 120 -9.85 11.68 7.82
CA ALA A 120 -9.67 11.80 9.25
C ALA A 120 -9.73 10.43 9.93
N GLY A 121 -8.96 10.27 11.00
CA GLY A 121 -8.96 9.04 11.79
C GLY A 121 -8.24 7.84 11.14
N ASN A 122 -7.63 8.00 9.95
CA ASN A 122 -6.80 6.97 9.33
C ASN A 122 -5.54 6.71 10.15
N PRO A 123 -5.37 5.55 10.78
CA PRO A 123 -4.25 5.34 11.70
C PRO A 123 -2.89 5.42 11.00
N SER A 124 -1.94 6.10 11.64
CA SER A 124 -0.56 6.21 11.13
C SER A 124 0.15 4.86 11.00
N GLN A 125 -0.21 3.87 11.83
CA GLN A 125 0.55 2.63 12.01
C GLN A 125 -0.34 1.39 12.05
N GLY A 126 -1.38 1.37 11.21
CA GLY A 126 -2.35 0.27 11.16
C GLY A 126 -3.22 0.17 12.42
N ALA A 127 -3.90 -0.97 12.59
CA ALA A 127 -4.89 -1.18 13.65
C ALA A 127 -4.96 -2.64 14.14
N ALA A 128 -5.67 -2.86 15.25
CA ALA A 128 -5.93 -4.18 15.84
C ALA A 128 -7.10 -4.89 15.13
N THR A 129 -6.99 -5.09 13.82
CA THR A 129 -7.93 -5.88 13.00
C THR A 129 -7.21 -6.44 11.79
N ALA A 130 -7.61 -7.64 11.35
CA ALA A 130 -7.10 -8.26 10.13
C ALA A 130 -7.90 -7.84 8.88
N ASP A 131 -9.02 -7.14 9.06
CA ASP A 131 -9.89 -6.69 7.98
C ASP A 131 -9.36 -5.39 7.35
N TYR A 132 -8.31 -5.53 6.55
CA TYR A 132 -7.60 -4.40 5.95
C TYR A 132 -7.30 -4.66 4.47
N TYR A 133 -7.21 -3.60 3.66
CA TYR A 133 -6.80 -3.71 2.25
C TYR A 133 -5.28 -3.90 2.17
N ALA A 134 -4.82 -5.10 2.51
CA ALA A 134 -3.41 -5.46 2.48
C ALA A 134 -2.96 -5.80 1.05
N LEU A 135 -2.98 -4.80 0.17
CA LEU A 135 -2.57 -4.87 -1.22
C LEU A 135 -1.21 -5.57 -1.35
N ASN A 136 -1.12 -6.51 -2.30
CA ASN A 136 0.10 -7.29 -2.53
C ASN A 136 0.41 -7.56 -4.02
N HIS A 137 -0.34 -6.95 -4.95
CA HIS A 137 -0.13 -7.04 -6.39
C HIS A 137 0.80 -5.93 -6.95
N TRP A 138 1.77 -5.48 -6.14
CA TRP A 138 2.73 -4.42 -6.46
C TRP A 138 3.52 -4.63 -7.75
N ALA A 139 3.70 -5.89 -8.16
CA ALA A 139 4.41 -6.26 -9.38
C ALA A 139 3.83 -5.64 -10.66
N TYR A 140 2.56 -5.25 -10.65
CA TYR A 140 1.87 -4.67 -11.81
C TYR A 140 1.60 -3.16 -11.68
N ILE A 141 1.94 -2.54 -10.54
CA ILE A 141 1.61 -1.14 -10.25
C ILE A 141 2.83 -0.25 -10.55
N ASP A 142 2.62 0.79 -11.34
CA ASP A 142 3.61 1.81 -11.64
C ASP A 142 3.62 2.93 -10.61
N GLU A 143 2.45 3.31 -10.10
CA GLU A 143 2.25 4.42 -9.17
C GLU A 143 1.03 4.12 -8.27
N LEU A 144 1.14 4.41 -6.98
CA LEU A 144 0.03 4.34 -6.05
C LEU A 144 -0.37 5.77 -5.66
N VAL A 145 -1.65 6.08 -5.72
CA VAL A 145 -2.20 7.32 -5.15
C VAL A 145 -2.93 6.95 -3.87
N PHE A 146 -2.49 7.52 -2.74
CA PHE A 146 -3.16 7.40 -1.46
C PHE A 146 -4.38 8.32 -1.47
N TRP A 147 -5.52 7.75 -1.85
CA TRP A 147 -6.74 8.48 -2.13
C TRP A 147 -7.46 8.89 -0.85
N GLY A 148 -7.93 10.13 -0.83
CA GLY A 148 -8.77 10.69 0.21
C GLY A 148 -8.86 12.21 0.08
N GLY A 149 -9.42 12.84 1.10
CA GLY A 149 -9.75 14.26 1.09
C GLY A 149 -11.26 14.48 1.00
N SER A 150 -11.75 15.44 1.77
CA SER A 150 -13.14 15.88 1.73
C SER A 150 -13.27 17.30 2.30
N ALA A 151 -14.30 18.04 1.87
CA ALA A 151 -14.55 19.40 2.36
C ALA A 151 -14.77 19.47 3.89
N GLY A 152 -15.24 18.38 4.50
CA GLY A 152 -15.49 18.30 5.95
C GLY A 152 -14.27 17.94 6.79
N GLU A 153 -13.30 17.22 6.22
CA GLU A 153 -12.14 16.69 6.94
C GLU A 153 -10.88 17.50 6.64
N GLY A 154 -10.48 17.54 5.36
CA GLY A 154 -9.24 18.13 4.86
C GLY A 154 -9.05 17.81 3.37
N LEU A 155 -8.33 18.67 2.66
CA LEU A 155 -8.21 18.63 1.18
C LEU A 155 -6.87 18.09 0.70
N ILE A 156 -5.86 18.13 1.57
CA ILE A 156 -4.50 17.70 1.27
C ILE A 156 -4.19 16.55 2.22
N LEU A 157 -3.97 15.35 1.71
CA LEU A 157 -3.77 14.13 2.49
C LEU A 157 -2.41 13.51 2.15
N ALA A 158 -1.53 13.43 3.14
CA ALA A 158 -0.30 12.67 3.05
C ALA A 158 -0.58 11.17 3.33
N PRO A 159 0.09 10.24 2.62
CA PRO A 159 -0.01 8.82 2.90
C PRO A 159 0.51 8.48 4.30
N ASN A 160 -0.03 7.43 4.91
CA ASN A 160 0.56 6.88 6.13
C ASN A 160 1.84 6.09 5.83
N ALA A 161 2.78 6.08 6.77
CA ALA A 161 4.08 5.41 6.61
C ALA A 161 3.98 3.91 6.23
N PRO A 162 3.09 3.09 6.81
CA PRO A 162 3.00 1.67 6.48
C PRO A 162 2.71 1.39 5.00
N VAL A 163 1.88 2.21 4.35
CA VAL A 163 1.59 2.05 2.91
C VAL A 163 2.81 2.42 2.08
N VAL A 164 3.45 3.55 2.38
CA VAL A 164 4.69 3.99 1.69
C VAL A 164 5.79 2.95 1.87
N ASP A 165 6.01 2.45 3.08
CA ASP A 165 7.02 1.44 3.38
C ASP A 165 6.81 0.14 2.58
N ALA A 166 5.55 -0.30 2.45
CA ALA A 166 5.19 -1.48 1.68
C ALA A 166 5.42 -1.26 0.18
N ALA A 167 4.94 -0.13 -0.37
CA ALA A 167 5.09 0.23 -1.76
C ALA A 167 6.57 0.39 -2.15
N HIS A 168 7.35 1.10 -1.33
CA HIS A 168 8.79 1.31 -1.51
C HIS A 168 9.59 0.02 -1.50
N ARG A 169 9.29 -0.92 -0.59
CA ARG A 169 9.90 -2.27 -0.59
C ARG A 169 9.70 -3.01 -1.91
N HIS A 170 8.61 -2.70 -2.59
CA HIS A 170 8.23 -3.24 -3.89
C HIS A 170 8.52 -2.29 -5.06
N GLY A 171 9.22 -1.17 -4.83
CA GLY A 171 9.64 -0.23 -5.86
C GLY A 171 8.52 0.57 -6.52
N VAL A 172 7.40 0.76 -5.81
CA VAL A 172 6.25 1.55 -6.26
C VAL A 172 6.26 2.91 -5.56
N PRO A 173 6.35 4.04 -6.30
CA PRO A 173 6.18 5.36 -5.72
C PRO A 173 4.74 5.59 -5.26
N VAL A 174 4.58 6.35 -4.17
CA VAL A 174 3.31 6.71 -3.54
C VAL A 174 3.10 8.22 -3.58
N LEU A 175 1.99 8.65 -4.17
CA LEU A 175 1.56 10.05 -4.15
C LEU A 175 0.53 10.27 -3.04
N GLY A 176 0.65 11.40 -2.33
CA GLY A 176 -0.45 11.97 -1.56
C GLY A 176 -1.51 12.58 -2.48
N THR A 177 -2.63 13.01 -1.91
CA THR A 177 -3.74 13.61 -2.68
C THR A 177 -3.95 15.07 -2.29
N VAL A 178 -4.05 15.96 -3.29
CA VAL A 178 -4.63 17.29 -3.18
C VAL A 178 -5.97 17.25 -3.91
N PHE A 179 -7.07 17.24 -3.17
CA PHE A 179 -8.42 17.19 -3.71
C PHE A 179 -9.18 18.47 -3.38
N LEU A 180 -9.50 19.24 -4.42
CA LEU A 180 -10.38 20.40 -4.35
C LEU A 180 -11.78 19.94 -4.83
N PRO A 181 -12.70 19.61 -3.90
CA PRO A 181 -13.94 18.93 -4.26
C PRO A 181 -14.87 19.80 -5.11
N PRO A 182 -15.80 19.18 -5.86
CA PRO A 182 -16.90 19.91 -6.50
C PRO A 182 -17.75 20.69 -5.49
N VAL A 183 -18.34 21.80 -5.92
CA VAL A 183 -19.20 22.66 -5.09
C VAL A 183 -20.35 21.88 -4.46
N HIS A 184 -20.95 20.94 -5.20
CA HIS A 184 -22.04 20.11 -4.68
C HIS A 184 -21.61 19.09 -3.61
N HIS A 185 -20.30 18.85 -3.46
CA HIS A 185 -19.68 18.09 -2.38
C HIS A 185 -19.03 18.99 -1.31
N GLY A 186 -19.40 20.27 -1.27
CA GLY A 186 -18.89 21.24 -0.30
C GLY A 186 -17.62 21.96 -0.73
N GLY A 187 -17.23 21.84 -2.00
CA GLY A 187 -16.14 22.61 -2.60
C GLY A 187 -16.30 24.11 -2.42
N ASP A 188 -15.21 24.77 -2.04
CA ASP A 188 -15.14 26.22 -1.90
C ASP A 188 -13.95 26.76 -2.69
N LEU A 189 -14.25 27.61 -3.67
CA LEU A 189 -13.25 28.18 -4.58
C LEU A 189 -12.16 28.98 -3.85
N ARG A 190 -12.44 29.45 -2.61
CA ARG A 190 -11.42 30.07 -1.74
C ARG A 190 -10.22 29.15 -1.53
N TRP A 191 -10.41 27.85 -1.37
CA TRP A 191 -9.31 26.91 -1.16
C TRP A 191 -8.45 26.74 -2.42
N THR A 192 -9.06 26.81 -3.60
CA THR A 192 -8.31 26.83 -4.87
C THR A 192 -7.46 28.09 -4.98
N ARG A 193 -8.01 29.25 -4.60
CA ARG A 193 -7.28 30.53 -4.56
C ARG A 193 -6.16 30.53 -3.53
N ASP A 194 -6.39 29.96 -2.35
CA ASP A 194 -5.37 29.81 -1.32
C ASP A 194 -4.20 28.96 -1.83
N LEU A 195 -4.49 27.83 -2.49
CA LEU A 195 -3.50 26.91 -3.02
C LEU A 195 -2.51 27.60 -3.97
N VAL A 196 -3.03 28.42 -4.89
CA VAL A 196 -2.26 29.12 -5.92
C VAL A 196 -1.86 30.55 -5.49
N GLN A 197 -2.04 30.92 -4.22
CA GLN A 197 -1.73 32.26 -3.77
C GLN A 197 -0.21 32.52 -3.83
N ARG A 198 0.17 33.65 -4.44
CA ARG A 198 1.56 34.15 -4.39
C ARG A 198 1.82 35.00 -3.16
N ASP A 199 3.04 34.93 -2.63
CA ASP A 199 3.53 35.89 -1.65
C ASP A 199 3.95 37.23 -2.29
N ALA A 200 4.36 38.19 -1.47
CA ALA A 200 4.81 39.50 -1.94
C ALA A 200 6.07 39.45 -2.85
N ALA A 201 6.79 38.32 -2.85
CA ALA A 201 7.93 38.06 -3.72
C ALA A 201 7.54 37.28 -4.99
N GLY A 202 6.24 37.05 -5.22
CA GLY A 202 5.72 36.34 -6.39
C GLY A 202 5.88 34.82 -6.34
N ARG A 203 6.28 34.23 -5.20
CA ARG A 203 6.49 32.78 -5.03
C ARG A 203 5.21 32.11 -4.59
N PHE A 204 5.05 30.80 -4.83
CA PHE A 204 3.93 30.00 -4.33
C PHE A 204 4.30 29.30 -3.01
N PRO A 205 3.87 29.79 -1.83
CA PRO A 205 4.28 29.21 -0.56
C PRO A 205 3.77 27.79 -0.37
N LEU A 206 2.60 27.46 -0.94
CA LEU A 206 2.03 26.12 -0.81
C LEU A 206 2.70 25.10 -1.73
N ALA A 207 3.30 25.51 -2.85
CA ALA A 207 4.15 24.61 -3.64
C ALA A 207 5.39 24.18 -2.82
N VAL A 208 5.99 25.12 -2.08
CA VAL A 208 7.07 24.81 -1.12
C VAL A 208 6.60 23.85 -0.04
N LYS A 209 5.42 24.09 0.54
CA LYS A 209 4.89 23.25 1.62
C LYS A 209 4.51 21.83 1.19
N LEU A 210 3.99 21.65 -0.02
CA LEU A 210 3.72 20.33 -0.58
C LEU A 210 5.01 19.51 -0.73
N VAL A 211 6.09 20.13 -1.22
CA VAL A 211 7.41 19.48 -1.33
C VAL A 211 7.99 19.19 0.06
N GLU A 212 7.92 20.14 0.99
CA GLU A 212 8.38 19.97 2.37
C GLU A 212 7.63 18.83 3.08
N ALA A 213 6.31 18.75 2.91
CA ALA A 213 5.50 17.67 3.48
C ALA A 213 5.88 16.30 2.89
N ALA A 214 6.04 16.20 1.56
CA ALA A 214 6.46 14.96 0.89
C ALA A 214 7.83 14.47 1.37
N VAL A 215 8.82 15.37 1.42
CA VAL A 215 10.18 15.05 1.88
C VAL A 215 10.19 14.67 3.36
N ALA A 216 9.47 15.41 4.22
CA ALA A 216 9.46 15.13 5.66
C ALA A 216 8.77 13.81 6.02
N HIS A 217 7.74 13.42 5.27
CA HIS A 217 7.04 12.15 5.47
C HIS A 217 7.69 10.99 4.69
N GLY A 218 8.48 11.28 3.66
CA GLY A 218 9.21 10.29 2.86
C GLY A 218 8.38 9.61 1.78
N PHE A 219 7.45 10.31 1.13
CA PHE A 219 6.68 9.82 -0.03
C PHE A 219 6.99 10.65 -1.29
N ASP A 220 6.48 10.21 -2.44
CA ASP A 220 7.08 10.54 -3.76
C ASP A 220 6.37 11.66 -4.53
N GLY A 221 5.44 12.40 -3.91
CA GLY A 221 4.80 13.56 -4.53
C GLY A 221 3.27 13.55 -4.47
N TRP A 222 2.60 14.18 -5.44
CA TRP A 222 1.19 14.56 -5.29
C TRP A 222 0.32 14.29 -6.52
N PHE A 223 -0.84 13.71 -6.28
CA PHE A 223 -1.97 13.68 -7.20
C PHE A 223 -2.82 14.94 -7.00
N LEU A 224 -2.96 15.75 -8.06
CA LEU A 224 -3.70 17.01 -8.03
C LEU A 224 -5.05 16.81 -8.71
N ASN A 225 -6.12 16.83 -7.91
CA ASN A 225 -7.49 16.81 -8.38
C ASN A 225 -8.21 18.12 -8.09
N ALA A 226 -8.35 18.96 -9.12
CA ALA A 226 -9.00 20.27 -9.02
C ALA A 226 -10.39 20.23 -9.66
N GLU A 227 -11.44 20.03 -8.86
CA GLU A 227 -12.83 19.91 -9.34
C GLU A 227 -13.75 21.02 -8.84
N THR A 228 -13.25 22.01 -8.09
CA THR A 228 -14.07 23.09 -7.59
C THR A 228 -14.46 24.07 -8.71
N GLU A 229 -15.74 24.14 -9.03
CA GLU A 229 -16.27 25.01 -10.08
C GLU A 229 -16.23 26.51 -9.70
N GLY A 230 -16.38 27.39 -10.70
CA GLY A 230 -16.48 28.84 -10.52
C GLY A 230 -15.18 29.63 -10.74
N GLY A 231 -14.12 28.96 -11.21
CA GLY A 231 -12.88 29.60 -11.64
C GLY A 231 -13.02 30.41 -12.93
N ASP A 232 -12.06 31.29 -13.17
CA ASP A 232 -11.94 32.11 -14.38
C ASP A 232 -10.55 31.94 -15.01
N ALA A 233 -10.33 32.60 -16.16
CA ALA A 233 -9.06 32.52 -16.88
C ALA A 233 -7.86 33.01 -16.06
N ALA A 234 -8.06 33.94 -15.12
CA ALA A 234 -6.99 34.41 -14.24
C ALA A 234 -6.60 33.30 -13.25
N LEU A 235 -7.59 32.62 -12.65
CA LEU A 235 -7.34 31.47 -11.78
C LEU A 235 -6.72 30.30 -12.55
N GLY A 236 -7.14 30.07 -13.80
CA GLY A 236 -6.54 29.09 -14.71
C GLY A 236 -5.05 29.34 -14.96
N ALA A 237 -4.69 30.61 -15.24
CA ALA A 237 -3.31 31.02 -15.41
C ALA A 237 -2.48 30.85 -14.13
N GLU A 238 -3.03 31.21 -12.96
CA GLU A 238 -2.34 31.00 -11.67
C GLU A 238 -2.18 29.51 -11.33
N MET A 239 -3.17 28.66 -11.64
CA MET A 239 -3.06 27.22 -11.46
C MET A 239 -1.96 26.62 -12.34
N LEU A 240 -1.89 26.99 -13.62
CA LEU A 240 -0.82 26.54 -14.49
C LEU A 240 0.56 26.97 -13.97
N ALA A 241 0.69 28.23 -13.54
CA ALA A 241 1.93 28.75 -12.98
C ALA A 241 2.30 28.06 -11.64
N PHE A 242 1.31 27.74 -10.81
CA PHE A 242 1.50 26.97 -9.58
C PHE A 242 2.00 25.56 -9.88
N VAL A 243 1.37 24.84 -10.81
CA VAL A 243 1.78 23.50 -11.22
C VAL A 243 3.20 23.52 -11.82
N THR A 244 3.53 24.56 -12.60
CA THR A 244 4.89 24.77 -13.13
C THR A 244 5.93 24.95 -12.01
N ASP A 245 5.67 25.80 -11.01
CA ASP A 245 6.58 26.00 -9.87
C ASP A 245 6.69 24.73 -9.01
N LEU A 246 5.56 24.06 -8.74
CA LEU A 246 5.55 22.79 -8.02
C LEU A 246 6.34 21.72 -8.77
N ARG A 247 6.22 21.64 -10.10
CA ARG A 247 6.99 20.71 -10.93
C ARG A 247 8.48 20.93 -10.80
N ALA A 248 8.94 22.17 -10.97
CA ALA A 248 10.36 22.51 -10.87
C ALA A 248 10.94 22.16 -9.49
N ARG A 249 10.17 22.39 -8.40
CA ARG A 249 10.59 22.01 -7.05
C ARG A 249 10.56 20.51 -6.82
N SER A 250 9.54 19.83 -7.33
CA SER A 250 9.41 18.38 -7.25
C SER A 250 10.58 17.70 -7.96
N ASP A 251 10.95 18.13 -9.16
CA ASP A 251 12.11 17.61 -9.89
C ASP A 251 13.41 17.75 -9.08
N ALA A 252 13.62 18.90 -8.43
CA ALA A 252 14.79 19.14 -7.58
C ALA A 252 14.82 18.25 -6.32
N ALA A 253 13.65 17.78 -5.86
CA ALA A 253 13.50 16.91 -4.71
C ALA A 253 13.31 15.43 -5.07
N GLY A 254 13.29 15.07 -6.36
CA GLY A 254 13.01 13.71 -6.83
C GLY A 254 11.54 13.27 -6.67
N LEU A 255 10.61 14.23 -6.59
CA LEU A 255 9.18 14.01 -6.43
C LEU A 255 8.43 14.07 -7.77
N ARG A 256 7.19 13.59 -7.76
CA ARG A 256 6.32 13.43 -8.94
C ARG A 256 4.99 14.14 -8.78
N ILE A 257 4.38 14.52 -9.90
CA ILE A 257 3.06 15.13 -9.96
C ILE A 257 2.18 14.40 -10.97
N THR A 258 0.99 13.98 -10.54
CA THR A 258 -0.05 13.49 -11.45
C THR A 258 -1.22 14.46 -11.44
N TRP A 259 -1.61 14.96 -12.62
CA TRP A 259 -2.72 15.89 -12.78
C TRP A 259 -4.01 15.15 -13.18
N TYR A 260 -5.16 15.50 -12.60
CA TYR A 260 -6.46 14.95 -13.00
C TYR A 260 -7.15 15.84 -14.04
N ASP A 261 -7.71 15.23 -15.09
CA ASP A 261 -8.48 15.87 -16.15
C ASP A 261 -9.82 16.44 -15.64
N ALA A 262 -9.77 17.60 -14.96
CA ALA A 262 -10.95 18.33 -14.48
C ALA A 262 -10.85 19.84 -14.74
N MET A 263 -10.06 20.58 -13.95
CA MET A 263 -9.82 22.01 -14.19
C MET A 263 -8.98 22.22 -15.46
N THR A 264 -9.48 23.08 -16.35
CA THR A 264 -8.80 23.45 -17.60
C THR A 264 -7.83 24.61 -17.39
N VAL A 265 -7.00 24.90 -18.39
CA VAL A 265 -6.14 26.10 -18.41
C VAL A 265 -6.93 27.41 -18.37
N ARG A 266 -8.24 27.37 -18.68
CA ARG A 266 -9.17 28.51 -18.56
C ARG A 266 -9.75 28.67 -17.16
N GLY A 267 -9.39 27.79 -16.22
CA GLY A 267 -9.88 27.79 -14.84
C GLY A 267 -11.30 27.24 -14.66
N GLU A 268 -11.98 26.90 -15.76
CA GLU A 268 -13.26 26.21 -15.76
C GLU A 268 -13.04 24.72 -15.46
N VAL A 269 -13.93 24.12 -14.66
CA VAL A 269 -13.97 22.66 -14.47
C VAL A 269 -14.79 22.05 -15.59
N GLY A 270 -14.16 21.17 -16.35
CA GLY A 270 -14.79 20.42 -17.41
C GLY A 270 -13.89 19.25 -17.77
N TRP A 271 -14.32 18.05 -17.42
CA TRP A 271 -13.53 16.86 -17.71
C TRP A 271 -13.68 16.47 -19.18
N GLN A 272 -12.54 16.33 -19.85
CA GLN A 272 -12.49 16.17 -21.30
C GLN A 272 -12.64 14.71 -21.72
N GLY A 273 -12.31 13.76 -20.83
CA GLY A 273 -12.11 12.37 -21.22
C GLY A 273 -10.99 12.24 -22.28
N ALA A 274 -10.05 13.19 -22.29
CA ALA A 274 -9.04 13.35 -23.32
C ALA A 274 -7.91 14.29 -22.89
N LEU A 275 -6.71 14.08 -23.44
CA LEU A 275 -5.69 15.12 -23.54
C LEU A 275 -5.98 15.98 -24.78
N ASN A 276 -6.27 17.27 -24.59
CA ASN A 276 -6.57 18.21 -25.68
C ASN A 276 -6.09 19.64 -25.35
N ALA A 277 -6.48 20.63 -26.16
CA ALA A 277 -6.03 22.02 -25.99
C ALA A 277 -6.36 22.63 -24.61
N GLU A 278 -7.38 22.13 -23.91
CA GLU A 278 -7.84 22.65 -22.63
C GLU A 278 -6.95 22.23 -21.45
N ASN A 279 -6.17 21.15 -21.59
CA ASN A 279 -5.39 20.57 -20.50
C ASN A 279 -3.96 20.19 -20.89
N THR A 280 -3.56 20.32 -22.17
CA THR A 280 -2.20 19.99 -22.64
C THR A 280 -1.11 20.78 -21.94
N ALA A 281 -1.35 22.05 -21.60
CA ALA A 281 -0.35 22.83 -20.86
C ALA A 281 -0.11 22.26 -19.45
N LEU A 282 -1.17 21.87 -18.74
CA LEU A 282 -1.07 21.23 -17.42
C LEU A 282 -0.37 19.87 -17.50
N PHE A 283 -0.65 19.07 -18.53
CA PHE A 283 0.04 17.81 -18.77
C PHE A 283 1.55 17.98 -19.00
N ARG A 284 1.97 19.04 -19.69
CA ARG A 284 3.41 19.33 -19.89
C ARG A 284 4.12 19.60 -18.57
N GLU A 285 3.43 20.23 -17.63
CA GLU A 285 3.94 20.60 -16.29
C GLU A 285 3.68 19.51 -15.22
N ALA A 286 3.26 18.30 -15.61
CA ALA A 286 3.07 17.16 -14.70
C ALA A 286 3.83 15.91 -15.22
N ASP A 287 4.14 14.94 -14.35
CA ASP A 287 4.77 13.67 -14.75
C ASP A 287 3.81 12.77 -15.52
N SER A 288 2.54 12.86 -15.17
CA SER A 288 1.46 12.13 -15.81
C SER A 288 0.11 12.83 -15.64
N MET A 289 -0.86 12.40 -16.43
CA MET A 289 -2.24 12.86 -16.31
C MET A 289 -3.19 11.67 -16.18
N PHE A 290 -4.09 11.74 -15.21
CA PHE A 290 -5.23 10.85 -15.10
C PHE A 290 -6.38 11.43 -15.91
N VAL A 291 -6.75 10.72 -16.96
CA VAL A 291 -7.82 11.09 -17.90
C VAL A 291 -9.15 10.63 -17.33
N ASP A 292 -10.12 11.53 -17.25
CA ASP A 292 -11.45 11.28 -16.70
C ASP A 292 -12.17 10.11 -17.40
N PHE A 293 -13.07 9.47 -16.68
CA PHE A 293 -13.78 8.25 -17.06
C PHE A 293 -14.61 8.35 -18.36
N ARG A 294 -14.95 9.56 -18.85
CA ARG A 294 -15.76 9.78 -20.07
C ARG A 294 -14.99 9.65 -21.39
N TRP A 295 -13.84 9.00 -21.37
CA TRP A 295 -13.09 8.76 -22.58
C TRP A 295 -13.85 7.85 -23.56
N THR A 296 -13.46 7.92 -24.83
CA THR A 296 -13.93 7.08 -25.93
C THR A 296 -12.72 6.51 -26.68
N PRO A 297 -12.86 5.46 -27.52
CA PRO A 297 -11.76 4.99 -28.34
C PRO A 297 -11.10 6.09 -29.18
N ALA A 298 -11.91 6.99 -29.75
CA ALA A 298 -11.42 8.10 -30.54
C ALA A 298 -10.67 9.14 -29.69
N SER A 299 -11.19 9.46 -28.50
CA SER A 299 -10.53 10.45 -27.63
C SER A 299 -9.23 9.92 -27.02
N LEU A 300 -9.13 8.63 -26.70
CA LEU A 300 -7.86 8.03 -26.25
C LEU A 300 -6.82 7.97 -27.37
N ALA A 301 -7.24 7.64 -28.60
CA ALA A 301 -6.36 7.64 -29.75
C ALA A 301 -5.81 9.05 -30.05
N SER A 302 -6.66 10.08 -30.01
CA SER A 302 -6.20 11.47 -30.18
C SER A 302 -5.35 11.92 -29.01
N SER A 303 -5.65 11.50 -27.78
CA SER A 303 -4.84 11.81 -26.59
C SER A 303 -3.43 11.24 -26.70
N ALA A 304 -3.29 9.99 -27.17
CA ALA A 304 -2.00 9.38 -27.42
C ALA A 304 -1.18 10.18 -28.45
N ALA A 305 -1.80 10.59 -29.56
CA ALA A 305 -1.15 11.42 -30.57
C ALA A 305 -0.77 12.81 -30.04
N ASN A 306 -1.63 13.43 -29.22
CA ASN A 306 -1.37 14.72 -28.59
C ASN A 306 -0.20 14.65 -27.59
N ALA A 307 -0.11 13.56 -26.82
CA ALA A 307 1.01 13.35 -25.90
C ALA A 307 2.34 13.25 -26.67
N GLU A 308 2.35 12.51 -27.77
CA GLU A 308 3.53 12.36 -28.64
C GLU A 308 3.91 13.67 -29.33
N ALA A 309 2.92 14.42 -29.84
CA ALA A 309 3.14 15.76 -30.39
C ALA A 309 3.68 16.75 -29.34
N ALA A 310 3.39 16.53 -28.06
CA ALA A 310 3.97 17.26 -26.94
C ALA A 310 5.33 16.71 -26.48
N GLY A 311 5.92 15.73 -27.18
CA GLY A 311 7.21 15.14 -26.85
C GLY A 311 7.19 14.22 -25.62
N ARG A 312 6.01 13.74 -25.23
CA ARG A 312 5.78 12.90 -24.04
C ARG A 312 5.30 11.51 -24.43
N SER A 313 5.57 10.53 -23.59
CA SER A 313 5.06 9.17 -23.80
C SER A 313 3.53 9.15 -23.68
N ARG A 314 2.85 8.49 -24.62
CA ARG A 314 1.42 8.15 -24.51
C ARG A 314 1.08 7.37 -23.24
N TYR A 315 2.04 6.66 -22.65
CA TYR A 315 1.88 5.90 -21.41
C TYR A 315 2.07 6.74 -20.13
N ALA A 316 2.26 8.06 -20.26
CA ALA A 316 2.11 9.00 -19.16
C ALA A 316 0.65 9.48 -18.99
N LEU A 317 -0.27 8.97 -19.82
CA LEU A 317 -1.71 9.15 -19.66
C LEU A 317 -2.30 7.89 -19.01
N TRP A 318 -3.14 8.10 -18.00
CA TRP A 318 -3.90 7.05 -17.32
C TRP A 318 -5.38 7.18 -17.70
N ALA A 319 -5.87 6.35 -18.62
CA ALA A 319 -7.31 6.24 -18.84
C ALA A 319 -7.99 5.79 -17.54
N GLY A 320 -8.90 6.60 -16.99
CA GLY A 320 -9.60 6.29 -15.77
C GLY A 320 -10.53 5.09 -15.91
N VAL A 321 -10.40 4.13 -14.99
CA VAL A 321 -11.27 2.96 -14.88
C VAL A 321 -11.90 2.99 -13.49
N ASP A 322 -13.19 3.33 -13.43
CA ASP A 322 -13.96 3.33 -12.19
C ASP A 322 -14.36 1.90 -11.82
N VAL A 323 -13.77 1.42 -10.72
CA VAL A 323 -14.05 0.08 -10.17
C VAL A 323 -14.73 0.15 -8.80
N GLU A 324 -15.08 1.35 -8.31
CA GLU A 324 -15.55 1.58 -6.93
C GLU A 324 -16.80 0.76 -6.58
N SER A 325 -17.71 0.59 -7.54
CA SER A 325 -19.01 -0.06 -7.31
C SER A 325 -19.13 -1.46 -7.91
N LYS A 326 -18.38 -1.75 -8.97
CA LYS A 326 -18.55 -2.98 -9.78
C LYS A 326 -17.28 -3.80 -9.94
N GLY A 327 -16.12 -3.28 -9.56
CA GLY A 327 -14.89 -4.05 -9.62
C GLY A 327 -14.59 -4.60 -11.00
N TRP A 328 -14.32 -5.91 -11.06
CA TRP A 328 -14.08 -6.62 -12.33
C TRP A 328 -15.33 -6.74 -13.22
N ASP A 329 -16.53 -6.43 -12.71
CA ASP A 329 -17.79 -6.38 -13.48
C ASP A 329 -18.07 -4.97 -14.04
N ALA A 330 -17.15 -4.02 -13.87
CA ALA A 330 -17.25 -2.70 -14.49
C ALA A 330 -17.22 -2.81 -16.03
N PRO A 331 -18.14 -2.14 -16.75
CA PRO A 331 -18.13 -2.14 -18.21
C PRO A 331 -16.99 -1.26 -18.73
N VAL A 332 -15.94 -1.88 -19.26
CA VAL A 332 -14.76 -1.19 -19.79
C VAL A 332 -14.52 -1.62 -21.24
N ASP A 333 -14.41 -0.66 -22.15
CA ASP A 333 -13.91 -0.92 -23.50
C ASP A 333 -12.38 -1.07 -23.47
N TRP A 334 -11.93 -2.28 -23.16
CA TRP A 334 -10.51 -2.56 -23.01
C TRP A 334 -9.71 -2.41 -24.30
N ASP A 335 -10.33 -2.58 -25.48
CA ASP A 335 -9.63 -2.44 -26.76
C ASP A 335 -9.38 -0.96 -27.11
N ALA A 336 -10.06 -0.02 -26.44
CA ALA A 336 -9.73 1.40 -26.48
C ALA A 336 -8.39 1.70 -25.80
N ILE A 337 -8.10 1.04 -24.67
CA ILE A 337 -6.93 1.29 -23.82
C ILE A 337 -5.75 0.38 -24.21
N ILE A 338 -5.98 -0.94 -24.16
CA ILE A 338 -4.98 -2.01 -24.29
C ILE A 338 -5.43 -3.06 -25.33
N PRO A 339 -5.54 -2.67 -26.61
CA PRO A 339 -5.91 -3.58 -27.69
C PRO A 339 -4.96 -4.78 -27.79
N ALA A 340 -5.49 -5.95 -28.15
CA ALA A 340 -4.70 -7.18 -28.18
C ALA A 340 -3.73 -7.30 -29.37
N ASP A 341 -4.08 -6.66 -30.49
CA ASP A 341 -3.50 -6.86 -31.82
C ASP A 341 -2.52 -5.75 -32.25
N ARG A 342 -2.41 -4.67 -31.47
CA ARG A 342 -1.55 -3.51 -31.73
C ARG A 342 -0.96 -2.97 -30.41
N PRO A 343 0.02 -2.05 -30.45
CA PRO A 343 0.54 -1.45 -29.24
C PRO A 343 -0.57 -0.79 -28.42
N HIS A 344 -0.44 -0.83 -27.10
CA HIS A 344 -1.40 -0.19 -26.21
C HIS A 344 -1.57 1.30 -26.55
N THR A 345 -2.79 1.81 -26.44
CA THR A 345 -3.12 3.20 -26.76
C THR A 345 -2.57 4.14 -25.69
N VAL A 346 -2.80 3.85 -24.41
CA VAL A 346 -2.37 4.64 -23.24
C VAL A 346 -2.18 3.71 -22.02
N GLY A 347 -1.72 4.25 -20.89
CA GLY A 347 -1.82 3.59 -19.58
C GLY A 347 -3.24 3.68 -19.01
N TYR A 348 -3.48 3.11 -17.84
CA TYR A 348 -4.78 3.20 -17.17
C TYR A 348 -4.65 3.33 -15.65
N GLY A 349 -5.68 3.88 -15.03
CA GLY A 349 -5.74 4.13 -13.61
C GLY A 349 -6.98 3.53 -12.97
N PHE A 350 -6.82 2.67 -11.97
CA PHE A 350 -7.95 2.16 -11.21
C PHE A 350 -8.35 3.16 -10.14
N TYR A 351 -9.61 3.59 -10.18
CA TYR A 351 -10.22 4.37 -9.11
C TYR A 351 -10.94 3.42 -8.14
N ARG A 352 -10.45 3.36 -6.89
CA ARG A 352 -10.99 2.60 -5.76
C ARG A 352 -10.94 1.06 -5.88
N PRO A 353 -9.79 0.45 -6.24
CA PRO A 353 -9.68 -1.00 -6.34
C PRO A 353 -9.75 -1.71 -4.98
N GLU A 354 -9.73 -1.00 -3.84
CA GLU A 354 -10.05 -1.62 -2.54
C GLU A 354 -11.48 -2.16 -2.45
N TRP A 355 -12.31 -1.92 -3.48
CA TRP A 355 -13.54 -2.65 -3.77
C TRP A 355 -13.37 -4.17 -3.58
N THR A 356 -12.22 -4.76 -3.95
CA THR A 356 -11.96 -6.21 -3.77
C THR A 356 -12.10 -6.68 -2.33
N ARG A 357 -11.96 -5.77 -1.36
CA ARG A 357 -12.28 -5.99 0.06
C ARG A 357 -13.69 -5.54 0.42
N SER A 358 -14.07 -4.31 0.06
CA SER A 358 -15.30 -3.69 0.57
C SER A 358 -16.59 -4.27 0.00
N HIS A 359 -16.56 -4.94 -1.16
CA HIS A 359 -17.72 -5.65 -1.71
C HIS A 359 -18.05 -6.97 -0.98
N LEU A 360 -17.10 -7.51 -0.22
CA LEU A 360 -17.28 -8.73 0.55
C LEU A 360 -18.11 -8.43 1.82
N PRO A 361 -18.82 -9.43 2.39
CA PRO A 361 -19.53 -9.30 3.66
C PRO A 361 -18.65 -8.75 4.80
N GLU A 362 -19.27 -8.15 5.83
CA GLU A 362 -18.54 -7.54 6.95
C GLU A 362 -17.67 -8.54 7.75
N ASP A 363 -18.06 -9.81 7.80
CA ASP A 363 -17.33 -10.91 8.46
C ASP A 363 -16.26 -11.57 7.57
N ARG A 364 -15.88 -10.91 6.46
CA ARG A 364 -14.83 -11.37 5.56
C ARG A 364 -13.53 -11.66 6.29
N THR A 365 -12.90 -12.74 5.85
CA THR A 365 -11.57 -13.16 6.29
C THR A 365 -10.48 -12.58 5.39
N PRO A 366 -9.23 -12.47 5.89
CA PRO A 366 -8.07 -12.18 5.06
C PRO A 366 -7.96 -13.05 3.80
N GLY A 367 -8.28 -14.35 3.92
CA GLY A 367 -8.24 -15.29 2.80
C GLY A 367 -9.26 -14.97 1.70
N GLN A 368 -10.50 -14.61 2.07
CA GLN A 368 -11.54 -14.20 1.11
C GLN A 368 -11.15 -12.91 0.38
N PHE A 369 -10.59 -11.93 1.11
CA PHE A 369 -10.04 -10.72 0.50
C PHE A 369 -8.95 -11.05 -0.53
N HIS A 370 -7.92 -11.83 -0.16
CA HIS A 370 -6.82 -12.17 -1.07
C HIS A 370 -7.29 -12.98 -2.29
N ALA A 371 -8.34 -13.79 -2.16
CA ALA A 371 -8.94 -14.50 -3.28
C ALA A 371 -9.65 -13.54 -4.26
N ALA A 372 -10.41 -12.58 -3.74
CA ALA A 372 -11.03 -11.54 -4.56
C ALA A 372 -9.98 -10.64 -5.23
N ASP A 373 -8.96 -10.20 -4.50
CA ASP A 373 -7.87 -9.40 -5.05
C ASP A 373 -7.13 -10.17 -6.16
N GLN A 374 -6.87 -11.47 -5.96
CA GLN A 374 -6.29 -12.32 -6.99
C GLN A 374 -7.15 -12.40 -8.26
N ARG A 375 -8.48 -12.48 -8.14
CA ARG A 375 -9.39 -12.44 -9.29
C ARG A 375 -9.28 -11.13 -10.06
N PHE A 376 -9.18 -10.00 -9.36
CA PHE A 376 -9.05 -8.66 -9.94
C PHE A 376 -7.73 -8.48 -10.68
N TRP A 377 -6.60 -8.84 -10.04
CA TRP A 377 -5.26 -8.55 -10.56
C TRP A 377 -4.71 -9.62 -11.50
N THR A 378 -5.08 -10.89 -11.33
CA THR A 378 -4.62 -12.02 -12.16
C THR A 378 -5.64 -12.46 -13.22
N GLY A 379 -6.94 -12.23 -12.98
CA GLY A 379 -8.02 -12.65 -13.89
C GLY A 379 -8.60 -14.02 -13.53
N ARG A 380 -9.60 -14.48 -14.29
CA ARG A 380 -10.43 -15.64 -13.94
C ARG A 380 -9.67 -16.95 -13.86
N SER A 381 -8.57 -17.07 -14.62
CA SER A 381 -7.73 -18.26 -14.60
C SER A 381 -6.99 -18.45 -13.27
N LEU A 382 -6.79 -17.37 -12.50
CA LEU A 382 -5.96 -17.33 -11.28
C LEU A 382 -4.52 -17.85 -11.52
N ASP A 383 -4.07 -17.81 -12.78
CA ASP A 383 -2.76 -18.25 -13.26
C ASP A 383 -2.30 -17.27 -14.35
N PRO A 384 -1.34 -16.38 -14.04
CA PRO A 384 -0.90 -15.38 -15.00
C PRO A 384 -0.10 -15.98 -16.16
N ALA A 385 0.32 -17.26 -16.11
CA ALA A 385 0.94 -17.92 -17.26
C ALA A 385 -0.10 -18.50 -18.24
N ARG A 386 -1.36 -18.62 -17.83
CA ARG A 386 -2.47 -19.14 -18.64
C ARG A 386 -3.69 -18.22 -18.50
N PRO A 387 -3.64 -17.00 -19.07
CA PRO A 387 -4.77 -16.07 -19.00
C PRO A 387 -6.02 -16.64 -19.68
N ASP A 388 -7.19 -16.42 -19.08
CA ASP A 388 -8.49 -16.71 -19.69
C ASP A 388 -8.84 -15.59 -20.69
N ARG A 389 -8.71 -15.87 -21.99
CA ARG A 389 -8.98 -14.89 -23.07
C ARG A 389 -10.47 -14.61 -23.28
N THR A 390 -11.36 -15.37 -22.63
CA THR A 390 -12.82 -15.17 -22.69
C THR A 390 -13.33 -14.30 -21.54
N ASP A 391 -12.44 -13.88 -20.64
CA ASP A 391 -12.78 -13.00 -19.54
C ASP A 391 -13.02 -11.57 -20.06
N GLY A 392 -14.18 -11.00 -19.74
CA GLY A 392 -14.50 -9.61 -20.08
C GLY A 392 -13.64 -8.61 -19.30
N TRP A 393 -13.07 -9.03 -18.18
CA TRP A 393 -12.12 -8.26 -17.39
C TRP A 393 -10.68 -8.51 -17.84
N ARG A 394 -10.00 -7.48 -18.35
CA ARG A 394 -8.55 -7.57 -18.63
C ARG A 394 -7.74 -7.28 -17.39
N ALA A 395 -7.47 -8.33 -16.64
CA ALA A 395 -6.68 -8.22 -15.42
C ALA A 395 -5.24 -7.73 -15.71
N PRO A 396 -4.64 -6.91 -14.83
CA PRO A 396 -3.27 -6.42 -14.92
C PRO A 396 -2.21 -7.45 -15.33
N ALA A 397 -2.24 -8.65 -14.76
CA ALA A 397 -1.28 -9.70 -15.10
C ALA A 397 -1.37 -10.22 -16.54
N THR A 398 -2.45 -9.89 -17.25
CA THR A 398 -2.66 -10.21 -18.66
C THR A 398 -2.29 -9.04 -19.59
N ALA A 399 -2.11 -7.84 -19.05
CA ALA A 399 -1.90 -6.61 -19.81
C ALA A 399 -0.45 -6.12 -19.73
N VAL A 400 0.13 -6.06 -18.53
CA VAL A 400 1.46 -5.48 -18.30
C VAL A 400 2.42 -6.52 -17.75
N ALA A 401 3.71 -6.41 -18.12
CA ALA A 401 4.74 -7.27 -17.57
C ALA A 401 4.90 -7.07 -16.06
N ASP A 402 5.08 -8.16 -15.31
CA ASP A 402 5.38 -8.10 -13.88
C ASP A 402 6.76 -7.49 -13.60
N ARG A 403 6.94 -6.96 -12.39
CA ARG A 403 8.22 -6.41 -11.90
C ARG A 403 8.64 -7.08 -10.59
N SER A 404 9.94 -7.06 -10.32
CA SER A 404 10.52 -7.58 -9.07
C SER A 404 11.60 -6.65 -8.52
N THR A 405 11.74 -6.66 -7.20
CA THR A 405 12.81 -5.98 -6.43
C THR A 405 13.82 -6.96 -5.83
N VAL A 406 13.73 -8.26 -6.14
CA VAL A 406 14.61 -9.29 -5.56
C VAL A 406 15.87 -9.42 -6.41
N ASP A 407 16.82 -8.52 -6.21
CA ASP A 407 18.02 -8.37 -7.06
C ASP A 407 19.36 -8.60 -6.35
N ARG A 408 19.35 -8.87 -5.04
CA ARG A 408 20.57 -9.00 -4.24
C ARG A 408 20.42 -9.94 -3.05
N LEU A 409 21.54 -10.42 -2.53
CA LEU A 409 21.62 -11.18 -1.28
C LEU A 409 21.96 -10.25 -0.09
N PRO A 410 21.50 -10.56 1.13
CA PRO A 410 20.53 -11.62 1.44
C PRO A 410 19.12 -11.27 0.94
N PHE A 411 18.31 -12.30 0.70
CA PHE A 411 16.88 -12.18 0.44
C PHE A 411 16.12 -13.17 1.33
N ALA A 412 15.04 -12.75 1.97
CA ALA A 412 14.11 -13.69 2.58
C ALA A 412 12.68 -13.19 2.55
N THR A 413 11.74 -14.14 2.68
CA THR A 413 10.33 -13.89 2.86
C THR A 413 9.76 -14.91 3.83
N THR A 414 8.86 -14.47 4.71
CA THR A 414 8.04 -15.31 5.58
C THR A 414 6.59 -15.36 5.13
N PHE A 415 6.30 -14.83 3.92
CA PHE A 415 4.97 -14.69 3.35
C PHE A 415 4.02 -13.83 4.18
N ASN A 416 4.55 -12.94 5.01
CA ASN A 416 3.77 -11.99 5.79
C ASN A 416 3.09 -10.97 4.87
N THR A 417 1.76 -10.99 4.83
CA THR A 417 0.96 -10.11 3.98
C THR A 417 0.76 -8.70 4.54
N GLY A 418 1.29 -8.39 5.74
CA GLY A 418 1.10 -7.10 6.41
C GLY A 418 -0.16 -7.01 7.27
N HIS A 419 -0.87 -8.14 7.44
CA HIS A 419 -1.95 -8.33 8.39
C HIS A 419 -2.06 -9.81 8.79
N GLY A 420 -2.83 -10.11 9.82
CA GLY A 420 -3.10 -11.49 10.20
C GLY A 420 -4.07 -11.61 11.37
N LEU A 421 -4.63 -12.81 11.52
CA LEU A 421 -5.52 -13.15 12.64
C LEU A 421 -4.74 -13.34 13.95
N ARG A 422 -3.46 -13.69 13.84
CA ARG A 422 -2.51 -13.86 14.94
C ARG A 422 -1.13 -13.38 14.50
N TRP A 423 -0.23 -13.23 15.46
CA TRP A 423 1.20 -13.03 15.19
C TRP A 423 2.00 -14.25 15.64
N TYR A 424 2.79 -14.81 14.72
CA TYR A 424 3.62 -15.97 14.95
C TYR A 424 5.09 -15.57 15.09
N GLU A 425 5.79 -16.23 16.01
CA GLU A 425 7.25 -16.19 16.14
C GLU A 425 7.77 -17.62 16.21
N ASN A 426 8.56 -18.02 15.19
CA ASN A 426 9.10 -19.37 15.11
C ASN A 426 8.00 -20.44 15.26
N GLY A 427 6.89 -20.26 14.53
CA GLY A 427 5.81 -21.24 14.44
C GLY A 427 4.94 -21.33 15.69
N ARG A 428 5.14 -20.43 16.65
CA ARG A 428 4.35 -20.33 17.88
C ARG A 428 3.60 -19.02 17.87
N VAL A 429 2.36 -19.06 18.34
CA VAL A 429 1.57 -17.85 18.54
C VAL A 429 2.21 -17.01 19.64
N ALA A 430 2.61 -15.79 19.30
CA ALA A 430 3.13 -14.78 20.24
C ALA A 430 2.10 -13.67 20.53
N SER A 431 1.04 -13.58 19.72
CA SER A 431 -0.19 -12.83 20.00
C SER A 431 -1.37 -13.48 19.29
N ASP A 432 -2.47 -13.70 20.02
CA ASP A 432 -3.75 -14.16 19.47
C ASP A 432 -4.63 -13.01 18.93
N ALA A 433 -4.18 -11.76 19.03
CA ALA A 433 -4.92 -10.62 18.53
C ALA A 433 -4.73 -10.42 17.02
N GLU A 434 -5.82 -10.05 16.34
CA GLU A 434 -5.78 -9.59 14.97
C GLU A 434 -4.98 -8.29 14.83
N TRP A 435 -4.37 -8.09 13.67
CA TRP A 435 -3.54 -6.93 13.42
C TRP A 435 -3.39 -6.61 11.92
N ASN A 436 -3.14 -5.34 11.62
CA ASN A 436 -2.59 -4.89 10.34
C ASN A 436 -1.49 -3.85 10.55
N HIS A 437 -0.42 -3.94 9.77
CA HIS A 437 0.62 -2.93 9.62
C HIS A 437 1.39 -3.20 8.32
N LEU A 438 0.98 -2.59 7.21
CA LEU A 438 1.57 -2.85 5.89
C LEU A 438 3.09 -2.65 5.82
N GLY A 439 3.66 -1.75 6.62
CA GLY A 439 5.11 -1.49 6.62
C GLY A 439 5.97 -2.71 6.96
N VAL A 440 5.40 -3.79 7.52
CA VAL A 440 6.10 -5.07 7.75
C VAL A 440 5.80 -6.15 6.71
N GLN A 441 4.99 -5.87 5.70
CA GLN A 441 4.70 -6.78 4.59
C GLN A 441 5.97 -7.23 3.86
N ASP A 442 6.06 -8.52 3.56
CA ASP A 442 7.18 -9.13 2.87
C ASP A 442 7.19 -8.82 1.37
N ARG A 443 8.34 -9.04 0.73
CA ARG A 443 8.37 -9.23 -0.73
C ARG A 443 7.64 -10.53 -1.03
N LEU A 444 6.47 -10.44 -1.63
CA LEU A 444 5.61 -11.59 -1.96
C LEU A 444 5.79 -12.04 -3.41
N PRO A 445 5.40 -13.27 -3.77
CA PRO A 445 5.37 -13.74 -5.15
C PRO A 445 4.60 -12.79 -6.08
N GLY A 446 5.24 -12.26 -7.13
CA GLY A 446 4.60 -11.34 -8.08
C GLY A 446 3.60 -12.04 -9.02
N ARG A 447 3.86 -13.32 -9.34
CA ARG A 447 3.02 -14.15 -10.23
C ARG A 447 2.21 -15.14 -9.41
N ARG A 448 0.90 -14.91 -9.28
CA ARG A 448 0.05 -15.68 -8.35
C ARG A 448 -1.18 -16.25 -9.06
N TRP A 449 -1.27 -17.58 -9.27
CA TRP A 449 -0.21 -18.59 -9.05
C TRP A 449 0.06 -19.37 -10.32
N VAL A 450 1.33 -19.35 -10.74
CA VAL A 450 1.83 -20.21 -11.82
C VAL A 450 2.11 -21.59 -11.21
N VAL A 451 1.29 -22.55 -11.61
CA VAL A 451 1.33 -23.93 -11.10
C VAL A 451 1.52 -24.88 -12.27
N ARG A 452 2.60 -25.66 -12.24
CA ARG A 452 2.98 -26.59 -13.30
C ARG A 452 2.83 -28.02 -12.78
N THR A 453 1.93 -28.76 -13.42
CA THR A 453 1.68 -30.16 -13.12
C THR A 453 1.03 -30.82 -14.33
N GLU A 454 1.31 -32.11 -14.53
CA GLU A 454 0.60 -32.96 -15.51
C GLU A 454 -0.68 -33.58 -14.92
N GLY A 455 -0.85 -33.48 -13.60
CA GLY A 455 -2.00 -34.00 -12.87
C GLY A 455 -3.04 -32.93 -12.59
N ARG A 456 -3.78 -33.11 -11.48
CA ARG A 456 -4.78 -32.16 -11.02
C ARG A 456 -4.09 -30.94 -10.40
N ARG A 457 -4.51 -29.73 -10.79
CA ARG A 457 -4.00 -28.49 -10.19
C ARG A 457 -4.45 -28.38 -8.73
N PRO A 458 -3.53 -28.32 -7.75
CA PRO A 458 -3.92 -28.08 -6.35
C PRO A 458 -4.35 -26.62 -6.14
N SER A 459 -4.98 -26.36 -5.00
CA SER A 459 -5.14 -25.01 -4.47
C SER A 459 -3.80 -24.47 -3.99
N VAL A 460 -3.51 -23.20 -4.29
CA VAL A 460 -2.34 -22.46 -3.83
C VAL A 460 -2.79 -21.09 -3.38
N GLY A 461 -2.40 -20.66 -2.18
CA GLY A 461 -2.79 -19.37 -1.63
C GLY A 461 -2.12 -19.07 -0.30
N PHE A 462 -2.26 -17.83 0.18
CA PHE A 462 -1.83 -17.52 1.53
C PHE A 462 -2.76 -18.17 2.54
N ASP A 463 -2.18 -18.68 3.62
CA ASP A 463 -2.89 -19.23 4.75
C ASP A 463 -2.73 -18.32 5.97
N PHE A 464 -3.83 -18.15 6.69
CA PHE A 464 -3.94 -17.32 7.89
C PHE A 464 -4.24 -18.15 9.14
N GLU A 465 -4.43 -19.47 8.99
CA GLU A 465 -4.64 -20.40 10.10
C GLU A 465 -3.34 -20.66 10.87
N ASP A 466 -2.19 -20.68 10.17
CA ASP A 466 -0.88 -20.88 10.78
C ASP A 466 0.25 -20.22 9.96
N ALA A 467 1.31 -19.81 10.64
CA ALA A 467 2.49 -19.19 10.03
C ALA A 467 3.77 -19.51 10.82
N TRP A 468 4.91 -19.48 10.12
CA TRP A 468 6.21 -19.57 10.80
C TRP A 468 6.57 -18.25 11.48
N ARG A 469 6.29 -17.12 10.83
CA ARG A 469 6.49 -15.79 11.39
C ARG A 469 5.53 -14.78 10.77
N GLY A 470 5.10 -13.80 11.55
CA GLY A 470 4.17 -12.78 11.06
C GLY A 470 2.73 -13.28 11.09
N GLY A 471 1.94 -13.00 10.05
CA GLY A 471 0.50 -13.26 10.04
C GLY A 471 0.02 -14.32 9.05
N SER A 472 0.91 -14.84 8.21
CA SER A 472 0.53 -15.74 7.13
C SER A 472 1.67 -16.63 6.65
N SER A 473 1.32 -17.75 6.02
CA SER A 473 2.22 -18.63 5.28
C SER A 473 1.69 -18.89 3.87
N LEU A 474 2.40 -19.66 3.04
CA LEU A 474 1.88 -20.17 1.76
C LEU A 474 1.40 -21.62 1.94
N LEU A 475 0.22 -21.94 1.44
CA LEU A 475 -0.37 -23.27 1.48
C LEU A 475 -0.56 -23.85 0.07
N VAL A 476 -0.13 -25.10 -0.10
CA VAL A 476 -0.47 -25.94 -1.26
C VAL A 476 -1.31 -27.12 -0.78
N ALA A 477 -2.55 -27.21 -1.27
CA ALA A 477 -3.51 -28.22 -0.83
C ALA A 477 -4.25 -28.89 -1.99
N GLY A 478 -4.38 -30.22 -1.94
CA GLY A 478 -5.12 -31.01 -2.92
C GLY A 478 -4.58 -32.43 -3.08
N GLU A 479 -4.94 -33.10 -4.18
CA GLU A 479 -4.44 -34.44 -4.50
C GLU A 479 -3.99 -34.46 -5.97
N PRO A 480 -2.79 -33.97 -6.27
CA PRO A 480 -2.40 -33.67 -7.64
C PRO A 480 -2.19 -34.92 -8.51
N GLY A 481 -1.80 -36.05 -7.92
CA GLY A 481 -1.54 -37.30 -8.65
C GLY A 481 -0.27 -37.29 -9.53
N ALA A 482 0.39 -36.14 -9.63
CA ALA A 482 1.66 -35.93 -10.31
C ALA A 482 2.46 -34.85 -9.56
N PRO A 483 3.77 -34.69 -9.83
CA PRO A 483 4.54 -33.59 -9.26
C PRO A 483 3.92 -32.22 -9.57
N VAL A 484 4.01 -31.31 -8.61
CA VAL A 484 3.53 -29.93 -8.71
C VAL A 484 4.69 -28.98 -8.49
N THR A 485 4.99 -28.13 -9.46
CA THR A 485 5.93 -27.01 -9.29
C THR A 485 5.17 -25.71 -9.15
N VAL A 486 5.42 -24.98 -8.07
CA VAL A 486 4.86 -23.65 -7.80
C VAL A 486 5.98 -22.61 -7.99
N ASP A 487 5.78 -21.68 -8.92
CA ASP A 487 6.70 -20.54 -9.10
C ASP A 487 6.51 -19.56 -7.91
N LEU A 488 7.61 -19.11 -7.28
CA LEU A 488 7.55 -18.18 -6.14
C LEU A 488 8.05 -16.78 -6.53
N HIS A 489 9.33 -16.63 -6.84
CA HIS A 489 9.92 -15.31 -7.10
C HIS A 489 10.68 -15.27 -8.41
N ARG A 490 10.52 -14.17 -9.15
CA ARG A 490 11.47 -13.75 -10.19
C ARG A 490 12.56 -12.94 -9.51
N THR A 491 13.81 -13.27 -9.78
CA THR A 491 14.95 -12.73 -9.03
C THR A 491 16.11 -12.36 -9.94
N ARG A 492 17.14 -11.70 -9.40
CA ARG A 492 18.47 -11.55 -10.01
C ARG A 492 19.55 -11.76 -8.95
N LEU A 493 19.55 -12.92 -8.27
CA LEU A 493 20.44 -13.18 -7.15
C LEU A 493 21.78 -13.75 -7.64
N PRO A 494 22.90 -13.02 -7.54
CA PRO A 494 24.21 -13.55 -7.91
C PRO A 494 24.62 -14.66 -6.93
N LEU A 495 25.02 -15.81 -7.46
CA LEU A 495 25.46 -16.95 -6.66
C LEU A 495 26.95 -16.87 -6.35
N SER A 496 27.28 -17.27 -5.12
CA SER A 496 28.63 -17.55 -4.67
C SER A 496 28.77 -19.00 -4.23
N ARG A 497 30.01 -19.46 -3.99
CA ARG A 497 30.28 -20.80 -3.43
C ARG A 497 29.71 -20.99 -2.01
N ARG A 498 29.34 -19.91 -1.34
CA ARG A 498 28.80 -19.88 0.03
C ARG A 498 27.28 -19.83 0.06
N THR A 499 26.63 -19.54 -1.08
CA THR A 499 25.19 -19.34 -1.13
C THR A 499 24.45 -20.61 -0.72
N VAL A 500 23.51 -20.44 0.21
CA VAL A 500 22.54 -21.45 0.62
C VAL A 500 21.13 -20.92 0.45
N VAL A 501 20.19 -21.83 0.24
CA VAL A 501 18.75 -21.57 0.31
C VAL A 501 18.18 -22.33 1.49
N GLU A 502 17.43 -21.65 2.34
CA GLU A 502 16.71 -22.24 3.47
C GLU A 502 15.22 -22.25 3.13
N LEU A 503 14.60 -23.42 3.26
CA LEU A 503 13.15 -23.60 3.16
C LEU A 503 12.65 -23.96 4.55
N THR A 504 11.79 -23.13 5.15
CA THR A 504 11.07 -23.49 6.38
C THR A 504 9.67 -23.92 6.02
N HIS A 505 9.36 -25.20 6.21
CA HIS A 505 8.13 -25.80 5.72
C HIS A 505 7.64 -26.94 6.61
N ARG A 506 6.40 -27.37 6.39
CA ARG A 506 5.82 -28.56 7.03
C ARG A 506 4.73 -29.16 6.15
N ALA A 507 4.44 -30.43 6.38
CA ALA A 507 3.26 -31.11 5.87
C ALA A 507 2.33 -31.38 7.05
N ASP A 508 1.05 -31.03 6.91
CA ASP A 508 0.07 -31.30 7.95
C ASP A 508 -0.21 -32.81 8.04
N ALA A 509 -0.82 -33.23 9.16
CA ALA A 509 -1.08 -34.63 9.47
C ALA A 509 -1.94 -35.35 8.43
N GLU A 510 -2.82 -34.63 7.71
CA GLU A 510 -3.67 -35.20 6.66
C GLU A 510 -2.91 -35.42 5.34
N SER A 511 -1.68 -34.95 5.22
CA SER A 511 -0.85 -35.18 4.02
C SER A 511 -0.32 -36.61 4.00
N GLY A 512 -0.28 -37.21 2.81
CA GLY A 512 0.62 -38.35 2.55
C GLY A 512 2.10 -37.92 2.59
N PRO A 513 3.06 -38.85 2.46
CA PRO A 513 4.47 -38.50 2.32
C PRO A 513 4.69 -37.47 1.20
N VAL A 514 5.39 -36.38 1.51
CA VAL A 514 5.65 -35.27 0.57
C VAL A 514 7.16 -35.13 0.37
N THR A 515 7.64 -35.49 -0.81
CA THR A 515 9.00 -35.12 -1.25
C THR A 515 9.01 -33.67 -1.69
N VAL A 516 9.93 -32.88 -1.13
CA VAL A 516 10.08 -31.45 -1.41
C VAL A 516 11.40 -31.22 -2.13
N GLU A 517 11.37 -30.43 -3.19
CA GLU A 517 12.54 -29.99 -3.94
C GLU A 517 12.50 -28.48 -4.13
N LEU A 518 13.63 -27.81 -3.99
CA LEU A 518 13.80 -26.43 -4.41
C LEU A 518 13.90 -26.39 -5.94
N ALA A 519 13.13 -25.53 -6.59
CA ALA A 519 13.25 -25.26 -8.02
C ALA A 519 14.06 -23.97 -8.24
N VAL A 520 15.16 -24.05 -8.98
CA VAL A 520 16.07 -22.92 -9.27
C VAL A 520 16.25 -22.77 -10.77
N ALA A 521 16.03 -21.57 -11.31
CA ALA A 521 16.34 -21.25 -12.70
C ALA A 521 17.51 -20.27 -12.78
N LEU A 522 18.51 -20.59 -13.60
CA LEU A 522 19.70 -19.74 -13.83
C LEU A 522 19.57 -18.83 -15.06
N HIS A 523 18.48 -18.94 -15.80
CA HIS A 523 18.20 -18.15 -16.98
C HIS A 523 16.74 -17.72 -17.00
N GLU A 524 16.46 -16.57 -17.62
CA GLU A 524 15.10 -16.22 -17.98
C GLU A 524 14.63 -17.06 -19.17
N PRO A 525 13.31 -17.28 -19.34
CA PRO A 525 12.78 -17.83 -20.59
C PRO A 525 13.15 -16.96 -21.79
N ASP A 526 13.26 -17.54 -22.98
CA ASP A 526 13.66 -16.79 -24.18
C ASP A 526 12.56 -15.84 -24.67
N ARG A 527 11.29 -16.23 -24.52
CA ARG A 527 10.13 -15.44 -24.98
C ARG A 527 9.02 -15.39 -23.93
N PRO A 528 8.16 -14.34 -24.00
CA PRO A 528 6.94 -14.28 -23.20
C PRO A 528 6.09 -15.56 -23.35
N GLY A 529 5.67 -16.15 -22.23
CA GLY A 529 4.89 -17.39 -22.22
C GLY A 529 5.68 -18.69 -22.24
N ASP A 530 6.99 -18.65 -22.50
CA ASP A 530 7.83 -19.85 -22.45
C ASP A 530 7.96 -20.38 -21.01
N PRO A 531 8.05 -21.72 -20.82
CA PRO A 531 8.21 -22.31 -19.50
C PRO A 531 9.58 -21.96 -18.88
N VAL A 532 9.61 -21.80 -17.56
CA VAL A 532 10.85 -21.62 -16.82
C VAL A 532 11.58 -22.96 -16.71
N ALA A 533 12.84 -23.01 -17.15
CA ALA A 533 13.70 -24.19 -17.05
C ALA A 533 14.30 -24.31 -15.63
N TYR A 534 13.63 -25.08 -14.76
CA TYR A 534 14.10 -25.31 -13.41
C TYR A 534 15.08 -26.49 -13.30
N THR A 535 16.11 -26.29 -12.48
CA THR A 535 16.85 -27.38 -11.83
C THR A 535 16.25 -27.65 -10.47
N TYR A 536 15.99 -28.92 -10.15
CA TYR A 536 15.41 -29.34 -8.88
C TYR A 536 16.48 -29.84 -7.92
N ILE A 537 16.48 -29.33 -6.69
CA ILE A 537 17.44 -29.67 -5.62
C ILE A 537 16.66 -30.31 -4.47
N PRO A 538 16.93 -31.57 -4.09
CA PRO A 538 16.20 -32.26 -3.02
C PRO A 538 16.29 -31.55 -1.68
N ALA A 539 15.14 -31.30 -1.05
CA ALA A 539 14.98 -30.75 0.31
C ALA A 539 14.55 -31.79 1.34
N GLY A 540 14.40 -33.04 0.92
CA GLY A 540 14.02 -34.18 1.74
C GLY A 540 12.56 -34.57 1.58
N GLU A 541 12.16 -35.61 2.32
CA GLU A 541 10.78 -36.08 2.41
C GLU A 541 10.20 -35.73 3.78
N LEU A 542 9.00 -35.18 3.78
CA LEU A 542 8.19 -34.97 4.98
C LEU A 542 7.21 -36.13 5.11
N ARG A 543 7.17 -36.75 6.30
CA ARG A 543 6.22 -37.83 6.61
C ARG A 543 4.98 -37.29 7.31
N ALA A 544 3.84 -37.94 7.08
CA ALA A 544 2.58 -37.68 7.77
C ALA A 544 2.78 -37.72 9.30
N GLY A 545 2.26 -36.71 10.01
CA GLY A 545 2.36 -36.61 11.47
C GLY A 545 3.70 -36.07 12.01
N GLY A 546 4.53 -35.44 11.17
CA GLY A 546 5.78 -34.79 11.58
C GLY A 546 5.58 -33.63 12.60
N SER A 547 6.58 -33.42 13.46
CA SER A 547 6.53 -32.62 14.70
C SER A 547 6.61 -31.09 14.55
N GLY A 548 6.01 -30.52 13.51
CA GLY A 548 5.90 -29.07 13.29
C GLY A 548 6.80 -28.53 12.17
N TRP A 549 7.14 -27.24 12.24
CA TRP A 549 7.95 -26.55 11.24
C TRP A 549 9.39 -27.08 11.23
N THR A 550 9.90 -27.42 10.05
CA THR A 550 11.31 -27.80 9.83
C THR A 550 11.98 -26.86 8.85
N THR A 551 13.31 -26.71 8.94
CA THR A 551 14.09 -25.90 8.00
C THR A 551 15.12 -26.77 7.28
N SER A 552 14.97 -26.89 5.96
CA SER A 552 15.94 -27.55 5.07
C SER A 552 16.94 -26.51 4.56
N THR A 553 18.24 -26.69 4.83
CA THR A 553 19.31 -25.83 4.30
C THR A 553 19.99 -26.49 3.10
N LEU A 554 19.85 -25.87 1.93
CA LEU A 554 20.27 -26.38 0.63
C LEU A 554 21.48 -25.63 0.12
N ARG A 555 22.55 -26.36 -0.23
CA ARG A 555 23.65 -25.81 -1.01
C ARG A 555 23.30 -25.89 -2.49
N LEU A 556 23.57 -24.83 -3.23
CA LEU A 556 23.28 -24.79 -4.67
C LEU A 556 24.37 -25.40 -5.55
N LYS A 557 25.37 -26.13 -5.00
CA LYS A 557 26.45 -26.69 -5.83
C LYS A 557 25.93 -27.81 -6.74
N PRO A 558 26.35 -27.88 -8.03
CA PRO A 558 27.40 -27.08 -8.68
C PRO A 558 26.91 -25.81 -9.41
N LEU A 559 25.70 -25.33 -9.15
CA LEU A 559 25.14 -24.14 -9.82
C LEU A 559 26.03 -22.90 -9.59
N SER A 560 26.13 -22.07 -10.63
CA SER A 560 26.87 -20.80 -10.65
C SER A 560 26.16 -19.82 -11.57
N GLY A 561 26.50 -18.52 -11.48
CA GLY A 561 25.81 -17.46 -12.22
C GLY A 561 24.74 -16.78 -11.36
N THR A 562 23.63 -16.37 -11.97
CA THR A 562 22.57 -15.59 -11.31
C THR A 562 21.29 -16.42 -11.26
N VAL A 563 20.61 -16.47 -10.12
CA VAL A 563 19.27 -17.06 -10.03
C VAL A 563 18.25 -16.06 -10.56
N HIS A 564 17.51 -16.49 -11.59
CA HIS A 564 16.44 -15.72 -12.23
C HIS A 564 15.04 -16.10 -11.76
N ALA A 565 14.87 -17.30 -11.22
CA ALA A 565 13.62 -17.69 -10.57
C ALA A 565 13.84 -18.72 -9.46
N LEU A 566 13.00 -18.62 -8.43
CA LEU A 566 12.86 -19.57 -7.33
C LEU A 566 11.45 -20.13 -7.32
N GLY A 567 11.34 -21.43 -7.08
CA GLY A 567 10.08 -22.13 -6.89
C GLY A 567 10.25 -23.34 -5.97
N VAL A 568 9.18 -24.10 -5.79
CA VAL A 568 9.20 -25.36 -5.04
C VAL A 568 8.48 -26.44 -5.85
N ARG A 569 9.03 -27.65 -5.87
CA ARG A 569 8.38 -28.83 -6.43
C ARG A 569 7.99 -29.79 -5.31
N LEU A 570 6.75 -30.24 -5.35
CA LEU A 570 6.17 -31.18 -4.41
C LEU A 570 5.79 -32.45 -5.16
N THR A 571 6.20 -33.60 -4.62
CA THR A 571 5.74 -34.93 -5.06
C THR A 571 5.12 -35.61 -3.86
N ALA A 572 3.79 -35.76 -3.87
CA ALA A 572 3.04 -36.33 -2.76
C ALA A 572 2.43 -37.68 -3.12
N ALA A 573 2.53 -38.65 -2.21
CA ALA A 573 1.84 -39.92 -2.30
C ALA A 573 0.45 -39.81 -1.65
N GLY A 574 -0.52 -39.27 -2.39
CA GLY A 574 -1.90 -39.04 -1.93
C GLY A 574 -2.22 -37.55 -1.71
N PRO A 575 -3.15 -37.22 -0.80
CA PRO A 575 -3.47 -35.84 -0.44
C PRO A 575 -2.23 -35.09 0.07
N VAL A 576 -2.13 -33.80 -0.25
CA VAL A 576 -1.11 -32.89 0.25
C VAL A 576 -1.77 -31.67 0.88
N ARG A 577 -1.29 -31.26 2.05
CA ARG A 577 -1.55 -29.98 2.71
C ARG A 577 -0.21 -29.49 3.26
N TRP A 578 0.58 -28.89 2.37
CA TRP A 578 1.96 -28.47 2.65
C TRP A 578 2.04 -26.96 2.81
N ARG A 579 2.69 -26.51 3.89
CA ARG A 579 2.92 -25.09 4.20
C ARG A 579 4.36 -24.70 4.04
N LEU A 580 4.58 -23.56 3.40
CA LEU A 580 5.86 -22.87 3.34
C LEU A 580 5.79 -21.61 4.18
N GLY A 581 6.56 -21.58 5.27
CA GLY A 581 6.58 -20.50 6.25
C GLY A 581 7.75 -19.54 6.06
N ALA A 582 8.83 -19.97 5.40
CA ALA A 582 9.88 -19.06 4.97
C ALA A 582 10.71 -19.60 3.81
N VAL A 583 11.24 -18.67 3.01
CA VAL A 583 12.34 -18.89 2.08
C VAL A 583 13.42 -17.86 2.39
N ALA A 584 14.68 -18.29 2.52
CA ALA A 584 15.82 -17.39 2.64
C ALA A 584 16.96 -17.80 1.72
N VAL A 585 17.64 -16.83 1.11
CA VAL A 585 18.83 -17.01 0.28
C VAL A 585 19.94 -16.13 0.82
N ARG A 586 21.08 -16.73 1.16
CA ARG A 586 22.17 -16.01 1.85
C ARG A 586 23.53 -16.63 1.63
N ASP A 587 24.57 -15.80 1.73
CA ASP A 587 25.97 -16.24 1.78
C ASP A 587 26.48 -16.43 3.21
N ARG A 588 25.91 -15.69 4.16
CA ARG A 588 26.23 -15.76 5.59
C ARG A 588 24.99 -15.44 6.41
N ALA A 589 24.94 -15.96 7.63
CA ALA A 589 23.98 -15.45 8.60
C ALA A 589 24.42 -14.05 9.03
N GLU A 590 23.48 -13.13 9.17
CA GLU A 590 23.73 -11.77 9.64
C GLU A 590 22.68 -11.45 10.69
N THR A 591 23.09 -10.94 11.85
CA THR A 591 22.17 -10.47 12.90
C THR A 591 22.26 -8.96 12.98
N PRO A 592 21.14 -8.21 12.94
CA PRO A 592 21.18 -6.75 13.03
C PRO A 592 21.69 -6.29 14.41
N ALA A 593 22.23 -5.08 14.45
CA ALA A 593 22.56 -4.41 15.71
C ALA A 593 21.29 -4.05 16.51
N ALA A 594 21.40 -4.07 17.85
CA ALA A 594 20.30 -3.69 18.71
C ALA A 594 19.96 -2.18 18.56
N PRO A 595 18.68 -1.80 18.64
CA PRO A 595 18.31 -0.40 18.77
C PRO A 595 18.81 0.17 20.11
N THR A 596 18.78 1.49 20.24
CA THR A 596 19.17 2.18 21.49
C THR A 596 18.18 3.29 21.84
N GLY A 597 18.24 3.80 23.08
CA GLY A 597 17.47 4.98 23.49
C GLY A 597 15.94 4.83 23.42
N LEU A 598 15.42 3.61 23.59
CA LEU A 598 13.98 3.38 23.72
C LEU A 598 13.44 4.17 24.91
N ARG A 599 12.41 4.99 24.66
CA ARG A 599 11.76 5.83 25.67
C ARG A 599 10.29 6.06 25.35
N VAL A 600 9.51 6.29 26.40
CA VAL A 600 8.14 6.80 26.28
C VAL A 600 8.22 8.32 26.14
N THR A 601 7.66 8.86 25.07
CA THR A 601 7.67 10.31 24.76
C THR A 601 6.32 10.98 24.96
N GLY A 602 5.25 10.20 25.16
CA GLY A 602 3.93 10.70 25.48
C GLY A 602 3.07 9.60 26.11
N ALA A 603 2.19 9.98 27.01
CA ALA A 603 1.25 9.09 27.67
C ALA A 603 -0.09 9.80 27.89
N SER A 604 -1.19 9.10 27.65
CA SER A 604 -2.55 9.61 27.86
C SER A 604 -3.39 8.55 28.54
N ARG A 605 -4.03 8.88 29.67
CA ARG A 605 -4.97 7.97 30.32
C ARG A 605 -6.37 8.24 29.81
N GLY A 606 -7.01 7.22 29.25
CA GLY A 606 -8.40 7.22 28.84
C GLY A 606 -9.20 6.13 29.55
N THR A 607 -10.50 6.07 29.24
CA THR A 607 -11.41 5.04 29.78
C THR A 607 -11.04 3.62 29.34
N GLY A 608 -10.40 3.48 28.18
CA GLY A 608 -9.95 2.20 27.62
C GLY A 608 -8.64 1.66 28.18
N GLY A 609 -7.81 2.51 28.81
CA GLY A 609 -6.45 2.21 29.24
C GLY A 609 -5.52 3.41 29.05
N THR A 610 -4.21 3.18 29.07
CA THR A 610 -3.19 4.21 28.84
C THR A 610 -2.61 4.10 27.44
N ASP A 611 -2.81 5.13 26.62
CA ASP A 611 -2.16 5.27 25.32
C ASP A 611 -0.71 5.72 25.50
N LEU A 612 0.22 5.11 24.78
CA LEU A 612 1.64 5.43 24.87
C LEU A 612 2.26 5.71 23.50
N ARG A 613 3.11 6.73 23.46
CA ARG A 613 3.99 7.06 22.34
C ARG A 613 5.41 6.64 22.70
N LEU A 614 5.99 5.72 21.93
CA LEU A 614 7.37 5.26 22.12
C LEU A 614 8.25 5.67 20.95
N ARG A 615 9.52 5.98 21.25
CA ARG A 615 10.57 6.28 20.26
C ARG A 615 11.89 5.65 20.64
N TRP A 616 12.71 5.31 19.65
CA TRP A 616 14.07 4.80 19.83
C TRP A 616 15.00 5.37 18.74
N HIS A 617 16.30 5.11 18.85
CA HIS A 617 17.27 5.40 17.79
C HIS A 617 17.40 4.20 16.85
N ARG A 618 17.53 4.51 15.55
CA ARG A 618 17.73 3.49 14.51
C ARG A 618 18.98 2.67 14.83
N SER A 619 18.89 1.37 14.58
CA SER A 619 20.03 0.46 14.68
C SER A 619 21.03 0.77 13.56
N PRO A 620 22.33 0.63 13.80
CA PRO A 620 23.32 0.62 12.73
C PRO A 620 22.97 -0.39 11.62
N GLY A 621 23.23 -0.01 10.37
CA GLY A 621 22.87 -0.80 9.18
C GLY A 621 21.43 -0.60 8.72
N GLU A 622 20.90 -1.59 8.00
CA GLU A 622 19.57 -1.57 7.40
C GLU A 622 18.70 -2.68 8.02
N PRO A 623 18.19 -2.51 9.25
CA PRO A 623 17.21 -3.43 9.79
C PRO A 623 15.95 -3.39 8.91
N ARG A 624 15.35 -4.55 8.70
CA ARG A 624 14.10 -4.71 7.95
C ARG A 624 12.94 -4.02 8.67
N HIS A 625 12.82 -4.27 9.98
CA HIS A 625 11.81 -3.70 10.86
C HIS A 625 12.19 -3.86 12.34
N TYR A 626 11.35 -3.35 13.22
CA TYR A 626 11.41 -3.47 14.67
C TYR A 626 10.18 -4.21 15.19
N GLU A 627 10.37 -4.97 16.26
CA GLU A 627 9.30 -5.63 17.00
C GLU A 627 9.29 -5.12 18.43
N LEU A 628 8.11 -4.73 18.91
CA LEU A 628 7.88 -4.21 20.25
C LEU A 628 7.14 -5.24 21.09
N HIS A 629 7.65 -5.51 22.28
CA HIS A 629 7.04 -6.42 23.26
C HIS A 629 6.84 -5.73 24.60
N ARG A 630 5.80 -6.13 25.32
CA ARG A 630 5.66 -5.91 26.77
C ARG A 630 6.21 -7.12 27.51
N VAL A 631 6.93 -6.89 28.60
CA VAL A 631 7.39 -7.96 29.49
C VAL A 631 6.53 -7.94 30.75
N LEU A 632 5.76 -9.00 30.97
CA LEU A 632 4.87 -9.17 32.11
C LEU A 632 5.66 -9.52 33.40
N PRO A 633 5.05 -9.39 34.59
CA PRO A 633 5.72 -9.68 35.87
C PRO A 633 6.28 -11.10 36.00
N ASP A 634 5.67 -12.08 35.34
CA ASP A 634 6.10 -13.49 35.28
C ASP A 634 7.25 -13.73 34.27
N GLY A 635 7.67 -12.70 33.54
CA GLY A 635 8.69 -12.77 32.49
C GLY A 635 8.15 -13.07 31.09
N THR A 636 6.84 -13.31 30.94
CA THR A 636 6.20 -13.55 29.64
C THR A 636 6.34 -12.32 28.74
N ARG A 637 6.71 -12.54 27.48
CA ARG A 637 6.81 -11.49 26.45
C ARG A 637 5.55 -11.48 25.62
N CYS A 638 4.79 -10.39 25.68
CA CYS A 638 3.61 -10.17 24.85
C CYS A 638 3.98 -9.29 23.66
N PHE A 639 3.72 -9.75 22.44
CA PHE A 639 3.90 -8.93 21.24
C PHE A 639 2.89 -7.77 21.23
N LEU A 640 3.37 -6.54 21.01
CA LEU A 640 2.53 -5.34 20.91
C LEU A 640 2.39 -4.86 19.46
N GLY A 641 3.37 -5.15 18.62
CA GLY A 641 3.35 -4.71 17.22
C GLY A 641 4.74 -4.71 16.59
N ALA A 642 4.75 -4.45 15.29
CA ALA A 642 5.97 -4.33 14.50
C ALA A 642 5.87 -3.16 13.53
N THR A 643 6.99 -2.50 13.26
CA THR A 643 7.04 -1.33 12.37
C THR A 643 8.42 -1.18 11.73
N ALA A 644 8.50 -0.62 10.52
CA ALA A 644 9.78 -0.23 9.93
C ALA A 644 10.31 1.10 10.52
N SER A 645 9.45 1.86 11.20
CA SER A 645 9.77 3.15 11.80
C SER A 645 10.55 3.01 13.12
N THR A 646 11.01 4.15 13.65
CA THR A 646 11.65 4.29 14.96
C THR A 646 10.73 4.87 16.04
N ALA A 647 9.43 4.95 15.73
CA ALA A 647 8.37 5.33 16.65
C ALA A 647 7.23 4.31 16.60
N PHE A 648 6.53 4.10 17.72
CA PHE A 648 5.36 3.21 17.77
C PHE A 648 4.32 3.70 18.78
N PHE A 649 3.06 3.73 18.37
CA PHE A 649 1.93 4.04 19.23
C PHE A 649 1.28 2.77 19.79
N VAL A 650 1.17 2.68 21.11
CA VAL A 650 0.51 1.57 21.80
C VAL A 650 -0.84 2.06 22.33
N PRO A 651 -1.97 1.59 21.79
CA PRO A 651 -3.30 1.98 22.25
C PRO A 651 -3.71 1.25 23.53
N GLY A 652 -4.36 1.96 24.44
CA GLY A 652 -5.24 1.41 25.47
C GLY A 652 -4.60 0.41 26.43
N LEU A 653 -3.33 0.59 26.80
CA LEU A 653 -2.61 -0.37 27.62
C LEU A 653 -3.20 -0.43 29.04
N ARG A 654 -3.55 -1.63 29.51
CA ARG A 654 -4.07 -1.87 30.86
C ARG A 654 -3.03 -2.52 31.74
N ARG A 655 -3.06 -2.16 33.02
CA ARG A 655 -2.20 -2.71 34.07
C ARG A 655 -2.55 -4.17 34.34
N GLU A 656 -1.56 -5.04 34.30
CA GLU A 656 -1.72 -6.44 34.70
C GLU A 656 -1.63 -6.60 36.24
N PRO A 657 -2.25 -7.63 36.83
CA PRO A 657 -2.12 -7.93 38.25
C PRO A 657 -0.65 -8.01 38.70
N GLY A 658 -0.30 -7.30 39.77
CA GLY A 658 1.07 -7.29 40.31
C GLY A 658 2.08 -6.45 39.53
N GLU A 659 1.71 -5.87 38.39
CA GLU A 659 2.63 -5.10 37.57
C GLU A 659 2.82 -3.67 38.13
N LYS A 660 4.03 -3.35 38.61
CA LYS A 660 4.32 -2.01 39.17
C LYS A 660 4.59 -0.95 38.11
N ALA A 661 5.09 -1.37 36.95
CA ALA A 661 5.39 -0.53 35.79
C ALA A 661 5.33 -1.42 34.54
N ALA A 662 4.78 -0.90 33.44
CA ALA A 662 4.79 -1.59 32.15
C ALA A 662 6.21 -1.56 31.58
N ARG A 663 6.82 -2.73 31.38
CA ARG A 663 8.16 -2.86 30.80
C ARG A 663 8.06 -3.16 29.32
N PHE A 664 8.78 -2.40 28.50
CA PHE A 664 8.80 -2.56 27.05
C PHE A 664 10.19 -2.93 26.57
N GLN A 665 10.23 -3.77 25.55
CA GLN A 665 11.45 -4.15 24.84
C GLN A 665 11.24 -3.97 23.34
N VAL A 666 12.20 -3.34 22.68
CA VAL A 666 12.25 -3.26 21.22
C VAL A 666 13.50 -3.96 20.72
N ARG A 667 13.36 -4.76 19.66
CA ARG A 667 14.48 -5.40 18.95
C ARG A 667 14.39 -5.10 17.45
N ALA A 668 15.54 -5.09 16.78
CA ALA A 668 15.63 -5.03 15.34
C ALA A 668 15.52 -6.44 14.73
N VAL A 669 14.96 -6.50 13.54
CA VAL A 669 14.86 -7.69 12.70
C VAL A 669 15.58 -7.43 11.39
N GLY A 670 16.48 -8.32 10.99
CA GLY A 670 17.23 -8.21 9.74
C GLY A 670 16.44 -8.78 8.55
N GLU A 671 16.96 -8.62 7.34
CA GLU A 671 16.35 -9.18 6.12
C GLU A 671 16.15 -10.71 6.23
N LEU A 672 17.07 -11.42 6.88
CA LEU A 672 16.99 -12.87 7.15
C LEU A 672 16.14 -13.25 8.37
N TYR A 673 15.37 -12.31 8.93
CA TYR A 673 14.54 -12.51 10.13
C TYR A 673 15.32 -12.92 11.40
N THR A 674 16.64 -12.87 11.41
CA THR A 674 17.42 -12.87 12.64
C THR A 674 17.07 -11.66 13.50
N THR A 675 17.11 -11.80 14.83
CA THR A 675 16.74 -10.71 15.75
C THR A 675 17.93 -10.27 16.60
N SER A 676 18.04 -8.96 16.82
CA SER A 676 19.06 -8.36 17.68
C SER A 676 18.80 -8.61 19.17
N GLY A 677 19.73 -8.17 20.02
CA GLY A 677 19.41 -7.84 21.41
C GLY A 677 18.36 -6.71 21.52
N THR A 678 17.89 -6.42 22.74
CA THR A 678 16.79 -5.47 22.97
C THR A 678 17.27 -4.15 23.57
N ALA A 679 16.59 -3.05 23.23
CA ALA A 679 16.54 -1.85 24.07
C ALA A 679 15.29 -1.94 24.95
N SER A 680 15.38 -1.47 26.20
CA SER A 680 14.30 -1.57 27.17
C SER A 680 13.93 -0.20 27.75
N THR A 681 12.66 -0.03 28.10
CA THR A 681 12.17 1.11 28.89
C THR A 681 11.03 0.67 29.79
N ALA A 682 10.58 1.54 30.70
CA ALA A 682 9.42 1.26 31.53
C ALA A 682 8.54 2.50 31.68
N HIS A 683 7.23 2.29 31.66
CA HIS A 683 6.23 3.30 32.01
C HIS A 683 5.68 3.02 33.41
N ARG A 684 5.75 4.02 34.30
CA ARG A 684 5.09 3.95 35.61
C ARG A 684 3.64 4.36 35.44
N TRP A 685 2.74 3.53 35.96
CA TRP A 685 1.29 3.60 35.73
C TRP A 685 0.65 4.92 36.08
#